data_AF-A0A1C6Z6C7-F1
#
_entry.id   AF-A0A1C6Z6C7-F1
#
_cell.length_a   1.000
_cell.length_b   1.000
_cell.length_c   1.000
_cell.angle_alpha   90.00
_cell.angle_beta   90.00
_cell.angle_gamma   90.00
#
_symmetry.space_group_name_H-M   'P 1'
#
loop_
_entity.id
_entity.type
_entity.pdbx_description
1 polymer ?
#
loop_
_entity_poly.entity_id
_entity_poly.type
_entity_poly.pdbx_seq_one_letter_code
_entity_poly.pdbx_strand_id
1 'polypeptide(L)'
;MPMDTGLYFSCQIGDLPIETFDVAEFNLSEGLSELFTLTLTLVSTSDSIDMQSQLLQSAVLTITVDGDVKRIVTGVVTSAEQGDSGFRRTYYYLTVRPAMWVMTLDQDSRIYHQKSVPDLLTELLKQHCVQASCVMMKDTHPVHEYVTQKRESGFEFFTRMAAEEGFVFWFEPKGLCYSDSYLGMVTGSTLTYNPHPKGAVSGDIVSQWRFGAHMRPQKTVQKDRNYLNPADRLQLDGWPSGSARKPTSFSVFESYGRFQNDGEATPLTKYRIEQLQADSRTGTGQSNCAALMPGEIFTLTEHPVAAMNDKWQIIAIEHHGKMPEALEQDNGERHQGTTLTNHFRFIPGKTDWRAPYRYKPTADGDEVATVVGPAGEEIYVNEDGCIRVHFHWDRYNPADEKASCWIRVSQGWNGSGFGMMAIPRIGQEVIVSYLNGDVDRPIVTGMTYNALNHPPYALPANKTKTVLRSKTLKGQGYNELSFEDSSGKEELYLRAQKDFHARVENDAQWQILRDQHHKIERDQITELTRDRHEIIQGEMRSKISGDVSLEIGASLQQKIGKSHIVKASKEIHYSAGSKVVIDAGTELTLKAGGKFITLNPSGIYMSAGVHIGSGSAGSGSALSIKSPLEALKLAVPPPLTPAQLETFEAEAPYCEECEKCKDGGCGFGDGGGSGGGSGSGGSGGSG
;
A
#
# COMPACT_ATOMS: atom_id res chain seq x y z
N MET A 1 44.37 44.85 -3.09
CA MET A 1 44.19 45.69 -1.89
C MET A 1 42.75 46.19 -1.87
N PRO A 2 42.04 46.18 -0.73
CA PRO A 2 40.69 46.74 -0.68
C PRO A 2 40.81 48.24 -0.92
N MET A 3 40.14 48.75 -1.97
CA MET A 3 39.97 50.19 -2.11
C MET A 3 38.96 50.63 -1.04
N ASP A 4 39.35 51.56 -0.18
CA ASP A 4 38.50 52.09 0.90
C ASP A 4 37.26 52.88 0.41
N THR A 5 37.09 53.03 -0.91
CA THR A 5 36.00 53.77 -1.55
C THR A 5 35.61 53.09 -2.87
N GLY A 6 34.31 52.93 -3.13
CA GLY A 6 33.78 52.39 -4.38
C GLY A 6 33.20 50.97 -4.28
N LEU A 7 32.69 50.47 -5.41
CA LEU A 7 32.13 49.14 -5.58
C LEU A 7 33.23 48.14 -5.95
N TYR A 8 33.31 47.03 -5.20
CA TYR A 8 34.32 46.00 -5.38
C TYR A 8 33.74 44.60 -5.21
N PHE A 9 34.31 43.64 -5.94
CA PHE A 9 33.94 42.22 -5.93
C PHE A 9 35.18 41.38 -5.63
N SER A 10 35.05 40.42 -4.71
CA SER A 10 36.11 39.44 -4.45
C SER A 10 35.54 38.03 -4.44
N CYS A 11 36.33 37.05 -4.85
CA CYS A 11 35.94 35.65 -4.81
C CYS A 11 37.01 34.79 -4.13
N GLN A 12 36.60 33.98 -3.16
CA GLN A 12 37.45 32.96 -2.53
C GLN A 12 37.01 31.57 -2.98
N ILE A 13 37.95 30.74 -3.45
CA ILE A 13 37.70 29.36 -3.86
C ILE A 13 38.51 28.42 -2.96
N GLY A 14 37.82 27.58 -2.19
CA GLY A 14 38.43 26.63 -1.26
C GLY A 14 39.46 27.28 -0.35
N ASP A 15 40.63 26.66 -0.28
CA ASP A 15 41.79 27.14 0.49
C ASP A 15 42.73 28.04 -0.33
N LEU A 16 42.37 28.40 -1.57
CA LEU A 16 43.18 29.33 -2.35
C LEU A 16 43.19 30.71 -1.67
N PRO A 17 44.35 31.39 -1.61
CA PRO A 17 44.42 32.75 -1.10
C PRO A 17 43.42 33.67 -1.81
N ILE A 18 42.79 34.60 -1.08
CA ILE A 18 41.81 35.54 -1.65
C ILE A 18 42.36 36.36 -2.82
N GLU A 19 43.67 36.59 -2.87
CA GLU A 19 44.35 37.33 -3.94
C GLU A 19 44.65 36.48 -5.19
N THR A 20 44.28 35.20 -5.19
CA THR A 20 44.52 34.30 -6.33
C THR A 20 43.73 34.72 -7.55
N PHE A 21 42.50 35.19 -7.37
CA PHE A 21 41.61 35.60 -8.45
C PHE A 21 41.10 37.02 -8.25
N ASP A 22 41.25 37.85 -9.28
CA ASP A 22 40.49 39.09 -9.39
C ASP A 22 39.20 38.81 -10.18
N VAL A 23 38.06 39.33 -9.70
CA VAL A 23 36.76 39.14 -10.35
C VAL A 23 36.58 40.20 -11.44
N ALA A 24 36.61 39.79 -12.71
CA ALA A 24 36.41 40.69 -13.83
C ALA A 24 34.92 40.89 -14.14
N GLU A 25 34.13 39.82 -14.09
CA GLU A 25 32.70 39.84 -14.37
C GLU A 25 31.99 38.70 -13.66
N PHE A 26 30.73 38.91 -13.27
CA PHE A 26 29.86 37.82 -12.82
C PHE A 26 28.42 38.00 -13.28
N ASN A 27 27.75 36.86 -13.49
CA ASN A 27 26.29 36.80 -13.61
C ASN A 27 25.73 35.83 -12.56
N LEU A 28 24.83 36.30 -11.71
CA LEU A 28 24.15 35.51 -10.69
C LEU A 28 22.65 35.47 -10.98
N SER A 29 22.11 34.30 -11.26
CA SER A 29 20.67 34.06 -11.46
C SER A 29 20.11 33.25 -10.31
N GLU A 30 19.07 33.75 -9.66
CA GLU A 30 18.45 33.16 -8.47
C GLU A 30 16.92 33.19 -8.57
N GLY A 31 16.26 32.19 -7.97
CA GLY A 31 14.81 32.09 -7.90
C GLY A 31 14.33 31.40 -6.63
N LEU A 32 13.11 31.69 -6.18
CA LEU A 32 12.45 30.90 -5.15
C LEU A 32 12.22 29.48 -5.68
N SER A 33 12.60 28.51 -4.88
CA SER A 33 12.55 27.09 -5.19
C SER A 33 13.34 26.69 -6.45
N GLU A 34 14.40 27.43 -6.76
CA GLU A 34 15.32 27.17 -7.88
C GLU A 34 16.78 27.18 -7.38
N LEU A 35 17.61 26.29 -7.91
CA LEU A 35 19.06 26.31 -7.63
C LEU A 35 19.69 27.50 -8.36
N PHE A 36 20.34 28.41 -7.63
CA PHE A 36 20.99 29.56 -8.26
C PHE A 36 22.16 29.14 -9.15
N THR A 37 22.47 29.96 -10.15
CA THR A 37 23.70 29.85 -10.97
C THR A 37 24.50 31.12 -10.84
N LEU A 38 25.73 31.02 -10.37
CA LEU A 38 26.71 32.09 -10.38
C LEU A 38 27.80 31.74 -11.39
N THR A 39 27.91 32.51 -12.47
CA THR A 39 29.02 32.41 -13.42
C THR A 39 30.02 33.51 -13.11
N LEU A 40 31.30 33.16 -13.04
CA LEU A 40 32.41 34.04 -12.71
C LEU A 40 33.40 34.04 -13.86
N THR A 41 33.76 35.24 -14.33
CA THR A 41 34.96 35.46 -15.14
C THR A 41 36.03 36.02 -14.22
N LEU A 42 37.06 35.22 -13.99
CA LEU A 42 38.17 35.51 -13.08
C LEU A 42 39.46 35.69 -13.87
N VAL A 43 40.38 36.48 -13.33
CA VAL A 43 41.74 36.60 -13.85
C VAL A 43 42.76 36.35 -12.74
N SER A 44 43.80 35.58 -13.03
CA SER A 44 44.89 35.28 -12.10
C SER A 44 46.24 35.57 -12.73
N THR A 45 47.24 35.86 -11.89
CA THR A 45 48.66 35.87 -12.30
C THR A 45 49.23 34.45 -12.40
N SER A 46 48.57 33.46 -11.82
CA SER A 46 48.92 32.04 -11.95
C SER A 46 48.25 31.45 -13.19
N ASP A 47 49.03 30.78 -14.03
CA ASP A 47 48.59 30.09 -15.25
C ASP A 47 48.47 28.56 -15.08
N SER A 48 48.74 28.06 -13.88
CA SER A 48 48.85 26.62 -13.57
C SER A 48 47.87 26.16 -12.49
N ILE A 49 46.72 26.82 -12.34
CA ILE A 49 45.70 26.41 -11.36
C ILE A 49 45.02 25.13 -11.88
N ASP A 50 45.02 24.06 -11.09
CA ASP A 50 44.38 22.81 -11.50
C ASP A 50 42.85 22.89 -11.38
N MET A 51 42.17 22.99 -12.52
CA MET A 51 40.71 23.09 -12.60
C MET A 51 39.99 21.88 -12.00
N GLN A 52 40.58 20.68 -12.07
CA GLN A 52 39.94 19.49 -11.54
C GLN A 52 39.88 19.53 -10.01
N SER A 53 40.96 19.95 -9.35
CA SER A 53 40.99 20.11 -7.89
C SER A 53 40.01 21.16 -7.35
N GLN A 54 39.56 22.09 -8.20
CA GLN A 54 38.61 23.14 -7.79
C GLN A 54 37.16 22.67 -7.79
N LEU A 55 36.82 21.56 -8.45
CA LEU A 55 35.45 21.04 -8.46
C LEU A 55 35.00 20.69 -7.03
N LEU A 56 33.76 21.07 -6.70
CA LEU A 56 33.11 20.96 -5.39
C LEU A 56 33.79 21.73 -4.24
N GLN A 57 34.83 22.52 -4.52
CA GLN A 57 35.36 23.45 -3.53
C GLN A 57 34.34 24.55 -3.23
N SER A 58 34.33 25.01 -1.98
CA SER A 58 33.51 26.15 -1.56
C SER A 58 33.90 27.39 -2.35
N ALA A 59 32.93 28.13 -2.86
CA ALA A 59 33.15 29.40 -3.55
C ALA A 59 32.33 30.50 -2.87
N VAL A 60 33.00 31.58 -2.49
CA VAL A 60 32.38 32.72 -1.80
C VAL A 60 32.61 33.98 -2.61
N LEU A 61 31.56 34.52 -3.22
CA LEU A 61 31.57 35.84 -3.84
C LEU A 61 31.10 36.88 -2.81
N THR A 62 31.90 37.93 -2.63
CA THR A 62 31.58 39.06 -1.74
C THR A 62 31.46 40.34 -2.56
N ILE A 63 30.36 41.06 -2.37
CA ILE A 63 30.11 42.38 -2.96
C ILE A 63 30.24 43.43 -1.86
N THR A 64 31.18 44.35 -2.04
CA THR A 64 31.51 45.42 -1.09
C THR A 64 31.27 46.77 -1.72
N VAL A 65 30.66 47.69 -0.98
CA VAL A 65 30.43 49.09 -1.39
C VAL A 65 30.95 49.99 -0.29
N ASP A 66 31.92 50.85 -0.60
CA ASP A 66 32.52 51.81 0.33
C ASP A 66 33.03 51.16 1.63
N GLY A 67 33.65 49.98 1.50
CA GLY A 67 34.17 49.19 2.62
C GLY A 67 33.13 48.31 3.33
N ASP A 68 31.84 48.53 3.12
CA ASP A 68 30.77 47.70 3.70
C ASP A 68 30.46 46.49 2.84
N VAL A 69 30.46 45.29 3.44
CA VAL A 69 29.96 44.08 2.77
C VAL A 69 28.44 44.18 2.63
N LYS A 70 27.97 44.30 1.38
CA LYS A 70 26.54 44.37 1.07
C LYS A 70 25.94 43.00 0.76
N ARG A 71 26.74 42.07 0.22
CA ARG A 71 26.28 40.72 -0.08
C ARG A 71 27.38 39.68 -0.07
N ILE A 72 27.02 38.47 0.37
CA ILE A 72 27.84 37.27 0.30
C ILE A 72 27.01 36.19 -0.42
N VAL A 73 27.61 35.53 -1.40
CA VAL A 73 27.01 34.37 -2.08
C VAL A 73 27.95 33.18 -1.89
N THR A 74 27.45 32.15 -1.22
CA THR A 74 28.20 30.94 -0.91
C THR A 74 27.66 29.76 -1.72
N GLY A 75 28.55 29.06 -2.42
CA GLY A 75 28.19 27.86 -3.19
C GLY A 75 29.37 26.91 -3.34
N VAL A 76 29.25 25.98 -4.28
CA VAL A 76 30.29 25.04 -4.68
C VAL A 76 30.60 25.21 -6.15
N VAL A 77 31.86 25.05 -6.53
CA VAL A 77 32.28 25.07 -7.94
C VAL A 77 31.79 23.79 -8.63
N THR A 78 31.08 23.95 -9.74
CA THR A 78 30.46 22.85 -10.51
C THR A 78 31.02 22.71 -11.92
N SER A 79 31.56 23.81 -12.46
CA SER A 79 32.38 23.81 -13.67
C SER A 79 33.55 24.76 -13.45
N ALA A 80 34.71 24.39 -13.99
CA ALA A 80 35.93 25.17 -13.93
C ALA A 80 36.68 25.03 -15.25
N GLU A 81 36.92 26.14 -15.93
CA GLU A 81 37.60 26.19 -17.22
C GLU A 81 38.73 27.22 -17.17
N GLN A 82 39.89 26.86 -17.72
CA GLN A 82 40.97 27.80 -17.98
C GLN A 82 40.81 28.34 -19.41
N GLY A 83 40.75 29.66 -19.52
CA GLY A 83 40.69 30.38 -20.79
C GLY A 83 42.06 30.75 -21.32
N ASP A 84 42.07 31.77 -22.17
CA ASP A 84 43.30 32.29 -22.78
C ASP A 84 44.23 32.91 -21.72
N SER A 85 45.54 32.77 -21.96
CA SER A 85 46.58 33.49 -21.21
C SER A 85 46.99 34.74 -21.98
N GLY A 86 46.74 35.90 -21.38
CA GLY A 86 47.19 37.21 -21.86
C GLY A 86 48.67 37.47 -21.56
N PHE A 87 49.09 38.74 -21.58
CA PHE A 87 50.50 39.09 -21.39
C PHE A 87 50.97 38.93 -19.94
N ARG A 88 50.05 39.08 -18.97
CA ARG A 88 50.35 38.97 -17.53
C ARG A 88 49.34 38.18 -16.71
N ARG A 89 48.17 37.90 -17.26
CA ARG A 89 47.09 37.23 -16.55
C ARG A 89 46.47 36.13 -17.40
N THR A 90 45.96 35.12 -16.74
CA THR A 90 45.21 34.01 -17.34
C THR A 90 43.75 34.11 -16.93
N TYR A 91 42.84 33.92 -17.89
CA TYR A 91 41.41 33.91 -17.66
C TYR A 91 40.94 32.55 -17.11
N TYR A 92 39.98 32.59 -16.21
CA TYR A 92 39.30 31.40 -15.67
C TYR A 92 37.80 31.63 -15.62
N TYR A 93 37.03 30.62 -16.00
CA TYR A 93 35.57 30.65 -16.00
C TYR A 93 35.05 29.60 -15.03
N LEU A 94 34.39 30.05 -13.97
CA LEU A 94 33.83 29.15 -12.96
C LEU A 94 32.30 29.25 -12.95
N THR A 95 31.63 28.11 -12.86
CA THR A 95 30.20 28.04 -12.54
C THR A 95 30.03 27.55 -11.11
N VAL A 96 29.45 28.39 -10.26
CA VAL A 96 29.15 28.12 -8.85
C VAL A 96 27.65 27.91 -8.69
N ARG A 97 27.27 26.87 -7.93
CA ARG A 97 25.88 26.50 -7.64
C ARG A 97 25.71 26.35 -6.12
N PRO A 98 24.50 26.41 -5.56
CA PRO A 98 24.31 26.15 -4.12
C PRO A 98 24.78 24.74 -3.76
N ALA A 99 25.20 24.51 -2.52
CA ALA A 99 25.61 23.18 -2.05
C ALA A 99 24.56 22.09 -2.33
N MET A 100 23.26 22.44 -2.29
CA MET A 100 22.15 21.54 -2.62
C MET A 100 22.21 20.97 -4.05
N TRP A 101 22.93 21.61 -4.98
CA TRP A 101 23.07 21.13 -6.36
C TRP A 101 23.68 19.72 -6.44
N VAL A 102 24.48 19.29 -5.46
CA VAL A 102 25.02 17.92 -5.43
C VAL A 102 23.94 16.85 -5.42
N MET A 103 22.73 17.17 -4.94
CA MET A 103 21.55 16.30 -4.97
C MET A 103 20.95 16.11 -6.37
N THR A 104 21.51 16.75 -7.40
CA THR A 104 21.15 16.53 -8.81
C THR A 104 22.03 15.47 -9.48
N LEU A 105 23.15 15.10 -8.84
CA LEU A 105 24.13 14.17 -9.40
C LEU A 105 23.82 12.70 -9.11
N ASP A 106 22.79 12.44 -8.31
CA ASP A 106 22.36 11.10 -7.94
C ASP A 106 20.96 10.76 -8.46
N GLN A 107 20.60 9.49 -8.35
CA GLN A 107 19.28 8.96 -8.64
C GLN A 107 19.09 7.73 -7.79
N ASP A 108 17.95 7.61 -7.11
CA ASP A 108 17.71 6.48 -6.20
C ASP A 108 16.26 6.02 -6.18
N SER A 109 16.01 4.88 -5.52
CA SER A 109 14.67 4.40 -5.21
C SER A 109 14.59 3.94 -3.76
N ARG A 110 13.72 4.57 -2.98
CA ARG A 110 13.62 4.37 -1.53
C ARG A 110 12.20 4.63 -1.03
N ILE A 111 11.83 3.91 0.01
CA ILE A 111 10.58 4.10 0.74
C ILE A 111 10.86 4.79 2.08
N TYR A 112 10.12 5.85 2.36
CA TYR A 112 10.07 6.54 3.64
C TYR A 112 8.78 6.17 4.36
N HIS A 113 8.92 5.57 5.55
CA HIS A 113 7.80 5.11 6.38
C HIS A 113 7.54 6.06 7.54
N GLN A 114 6.25 6.30 7.84
CA GLN A 114 5.80 6.99 9.05
C GLN A 114 6.55 8.31 9.29
N LYS A 115 6.65 9.14 8.24
CA LYS A 115 7.38 10.41 8.28
C LYS A 115 6.50 11.55 7.80
N SER A 116 6.61 12.68 8.49
CA SER A 116 6.15 13.95 7.93
C SER A 116 7.10 14.38 6.81
N VAL A 117 6.62 15.17 5.86
CA VAL A 117 7.49 15.71 4.81
C VAL A 117 8.63 16.56 5.39
N PRO A 118 8.43 17.44 6.37
CA PRO A 118 9.55 18.15 7.02
C PRO A 118 10.65 17.23 7.57
N ASP A 119 10.28 16.13 8.24
CA ASP A 119 11.24 15.15 8.77
C ASP A 119 11.98 14.43 7.65
N LEU A 120 11.27 14.07 6.58
CA LEU A 120 11.82 13.44 5.39
C LEU A 120 12.81 14.36 4.66
N LEU A 121 12.46 15.65 4.46
CA LEU A 121 13.34 16.64 3.85
C LEU A 121 14.60 16.85 4.69
N THR A 122 14.47 16.91 6.01
CA THR A 122 15.60 17.03 6.94
C THR A 122 16.55 15.84 6.84
N GLU A 123 16.02 14.63 6.80
CA GLU A 123 16.82 13.41 6.63
C GLU A 123 17.55 13.40 5.28
N LEU A 124 16.84 13.73 4.19
CA LEU A 124 17.40 13.79 2.85
C LEU A 124 18.54 14.80 2.76
N LEU A 125 18.35 16.02 3.26
CA LEU A 125 19.40 17.05 3.27
C LEU A 125 20.62 16.62 4.07
N LYS A 126 20.42 15.95 5.21
CA LYS A 126 21.51 15.41 6.03
C LYS A 126 22.31 14.33 5.30
N GLN A 127 21.64 13.44 4.56
CA GLN A 127 22.29 12.40 3.76
C GLN A 127 23.24 12.99 2.71
N HIS A 128 22.88 14.14 2.13
CA HIS A 128 23.69 14.85 1.12
C HIS A 128 24.62 15.93 1.71
N CYS A 129 24.75 16.00 3.03
CA CYS A 129 25.56 17.00 3.73
C CYS A 129 25.21 18.46 3.38
N VAL A 130 23.93 18.74 3.07
CA VAL A 130 23.45 20.09 2.74
C VAL A 130 23.06 20.79 4.03
N GLN A 131 23.72 21.91 4.33
CA GLN A 131 23.34 22.76 5.45
C GLN A 131 22.03 23.48 5.12
N ALA A 132 21.05 23.33 6.03
CA ALA A 132 19.73 23.89 5.84
C ALA A 132 19.10 24.37 7.14
N SER A 133 18.16 25.30 7.03
CA SER A 133 17.32 25.80 8.12
C SER A 133 15.87 25.87 7.69
N CYS A 134 14.99 25.16 8.41
CA CYS A 134 13.55 25.41 8.34
C CYS A 134 13.26 26.68 9.13
N VAL A 135 13.05 27.79 8.45
CA VAL A 135 12.99 29.12 9.09
C VAL A 135 11.62 29.36 9.72
N MET A 136 10.56 28.89 9.09
CA MET A 136 9.20 28.95 9.62
C MET A 136 8.36 27.78 9.09
N MET A 137 7.59 27.18 9.99
CA MET A 137 6.57 26.18 9.69
C MET A 137 5.29 26.60 10.40
N LYS A 138 4.39 27.24 9.65
CA LYS A 138 3.14 27.82 10.14
C LYS A 138 2.01 26.80 10.15
N ASP A 139 1.93 25.97 9.12
CA ASP A 139 0.91 24.96 8.93
C ASP A 139 1.37 23.62 9.57
N THR A 140 0.41 22.75 9.89
CA THR A 140 0.71 21.41 10.40
C THR A 140 0.84 20.43 9.24
N HIS A 141 1.94 19.69 9.17
CA HIS A 141 2.17 18.68 8.14
C HIS A 141 1.93 17.27 8.69
N PRO A 142 1.05 16.48 8.06
CA PRO A 142 0.72 15.14 8.56
C PRO A 142 1.90 14.17 8.42
N VAL A 143 1.90 13.14 9.27
CA VAL A 143 2.78 11.99 9.12
C VAL A 143 2.18 11.08 8.06
N HIS A 144 2.96 10.80 7.02
CA HIS A 144 2.57 9.89 5.95
C HIS A 144 2.97 8.46 6.31
N GLU A 145 2.05 7.50 6.13
CA GLU A 145 2.39 6.08 6.33
C GLU A 145 3.53 5.66 5.39
N TYR A 146 3.49 6.13 4.13
CA TYR A 146 4.31 5.64 3.04
C TYR A 146 4.52 6.72 1.96
N VAL A 147 5.78 7.04 1.66
CA VAL A 147 6.19 7.94 0.57
C VAL A 147 7.38 7.34 -0.17
N THR A 148 7.32 7.32 -1.50
CA THR A 148 8.31 6.70 -2.37
C THR A 148 9.10 7.76 -3.13
N GLN A 149 10.43 7.69 -3.03
CA GLN A 149 11.34 8.24 -4.03
C GLN A 149 11.53 7.14 -5.08
N LYS A 150 11.20 7.38 -6.34
CA LYS A 150 11.30 6.36 -7.39
C LYS A 150 12.03 6.90 -8.61
N ARG A 151 13.25 6.42 -8.84
CA ARG A 151 14.08 6.75 -10.01
C ARG A 151 14.23 8.26 -10.24
N GLU A 152 14.25 9.03 -9.17
CA GLU A 152 14.41 10.49 -9.19
C GLU A 152 15.61 10.89 -8.32
N SER A 153 16.26 12.00 -8.66
CA SER A 153 17.38 12.54 -7.88
C SER A 153 16.91 13.05 -6.52
N GLY A 154 17.83 13.22 -5.57
CA GLY A 154 17.50 13.81 -4.28
C GLY A 154 16.86 15.20 -4.44
N PHE A 155 17.31 15.99 -5.42
CA PHE A 155 16.76 17.32 -5.71
C PHE A 155 15.33 17.28 -6.27
N GLU A 156 15.06 16.41 -7.24
CA GLU A 156 13.70 16.28 -7.80
C GLU A 156 12.72 15.78 -6.75
N PHE A 157 13.13 14.82 -5.91
CA PHE A 157 12.33 14.36 -4.77
C PHE A 157 12.06 15.49 -3.77
N PHE A 158 13.11 16.23 -3.36
CA PHE A 158 12.97 17.37 -2.44
C PHE A 158 11.99 18.41 -2.98
N THR A 159 12.19 18.88 -4.21
CA THR A 159 11.41 19.98 -4.79
C THR A 159 9.95 19.59 -4.95
N ARG A 160 9.67 18.36 -5.35
CA ARG A 160 8.31 17.85 -5.47
C ARG A 160 7.61 17.73 -4.13
N MET A 161 8.26 17.14 -3.13
CA MET A 161 7.70 17.01 -1.79
C MET A 161 7.50 18.37 -1.13
N ALA A 162 8.44 19.30 -1.30
CA ALA A 162 8.31 20.68 -0.85
C ALA A 162 7.10 21.37 -1.49
N ALA A 163 6.94 21.27 -2.82
CA ALA A 163 5.83 21.88 -3.54
C ALA A 163 4.45 21.27 -3.16
N GLU A 164 4.38 19.96 -2.93
CA GLU A 164 3.17 19.24 -2.50
C GLU A 164 2.68 19.73 -1.12
N GLU A 165 3.61 20.02 -0.22
CA GLU A 165 3.35 20.51 1.15
C GLU A 165 3.47 22.03 1.30
N GLY A 166 3.54 22.76 0.19
CA GLY A 166 3.53 24.22 0.19
C GLY A 166 4.84 24.92 0.60
N PHE A 167 5.92 24.18 0.84
CA PHE A 167 7.23 24.75 1.13
C PHE A 167 7.83 25.46 -0.08
N VAL A 168 8.47 26.58 0.18
CA VAL A 168 9.36 27.28 -0.73
C VAL A 168 10.75 27.36 -0.13
N PHE A 169 11.78 27.39 -0.97
CA PHE A 169 13.16 27.48 -0.51
C PHE A 169 13.98 28.55 -1.23
N TRP A 170 15.04 29.01 -0.60
CA TRP A 170 16.00 29.99 -1.12
C TRP A 170 17.37 29.75 -0.47
N PHE A 171 18.37 30.53 -0.86
CA PHE A 171 19.74 30.34 -0.39
C PHE A 171 20.26 31.61 0.29
N GLU A 172 20.71 31.44 1.52
CA GLU A 172 21.40 32.45 2.31
C GLU A 172 22.89 32.09 2.43
N PRO A 173 23.77 33.00 2.89
CA PRO A 173 25.21 32.73 3.00
C PRO A 173 25.57 31.48 3.84
N LYS A 174 24.68 31.10 4.76
CA LYS A 174 24.82 29.93 5.65
C LYS A 174 24.25 28.63 5.07
N GLY A 175 23.56 28.67 3.93
CA GLY A 175 22.98 27.49 3.30
C GLY A 175 21.53 27.65 2.85
N LEU A 176 20.85 26.52 2.69
CA LEU A 176 19.46 26.44 2.26
C LEU A 176 18.51 26.95 3.35
N CYS A 177 17.58 27.82 3.00
CA CYS A 177 16.46 28.20 3.86
C CYS A 177 15.16 27.72 3.21
N TYR A 178 14.22 27.21 4.00
CA TYR A 178 12.89 26.85 3.51
C TYR A 178 11.80 27.15 4.52
N SER A 179 10.60 27.44 4.02
CA SER A 179 9.45 27.87 4.80
C SER A 179 8.14 27.58 4.06
N ASP A 180 7.06 27.32 4.80
CA ASP A 180 5.69 27.23 4.27
C ASP A 180 4.95 28.59 4.31
N SER A 181 5.62 29.66 4.76
CA SER A 181 5.04 30.99 4.82
C SER A 181 6.03 32.12 4.53
N TYR A 182 5.53 33.21 3.94
CA TYR A 182 6.30 34.45 3.73
C TYR A 182 6.84 35.06 5.04
N LEU A 183 6.24 34.72 6.19
CA LEU A 183 6.68 35.22 7.49
C LEU A 183 8.09 34.75 7.88
N GLY A 184 8.59 33.67 7.26
CA GLY A 184 9.96 33.20 7.44
C GLY A 184 11.00 33.97 6.60
N MET A 185 10.58 34.92 5.75
CA MET A 185 11.48 35.67 4.87
C MET A 185 12.12 36.86 5.59
N VAL A 186 13.32 37.22 5.13
CA VAL A 186 14.07 38.35 5.67
C VAL A 186 13.42 39.66 5.24
N THR A 187 13.29 40.61 6.17
CA THR A 187 12.84 41.98 5.86
C THR A 187 13.94 42.96 6.23
N GLY A 188 14.45 43.74 5.28
CA GLY A 188 15.55 44.66 5.58
C GLY A 188 15.73 45.80 4.58
N SER A 189 15.71 45.51 3.28
CA SER A 189 16.03 46.54 2.28
C SER A 189 14.90 47.54 2.06
N THR A 190 15.27 48.82 1.99
CA THR A 190 14.40 49.92 1.57
C THR A 190 15.00 50.56 0.33
N LEU A 191 14.24 50.57 -0.77
CA LEU A 191 14.69 51.06 -2.05
C LEU A 191 13.85 52.25 -2.51
N THR A 192 14.52 53.25 -3.07
CA THR A 192 13.87 54.46 -3.59
C THR A 192 13.58 54.29 -5.08
N TYR A 193 12.35 54.55 -5.51
CA TYR A 193 12.01 54.56 -6.93
C TYR A 193 12.55 55.81 -7.62
N ASN A 194 13.43 55.63 -8.60
CA ASN A 194 13.98 56.73 -9.40
C ASN A 194 14.17 56.31 -10.86
N PRO A 195 13.23 56.65 -11.77
CA PRO A 195 13.28 56.25 -13.18
C PRO A 195 14.31 57.03 -14.02
N HIS A 196 14.93 58.08 -13.45
CA HIS A 196 15.96 58.87 -14.12
C HIS A 196 17.17 59.04 -13.19
N PRO A 197 17.96 57.97 -12.99
CA PRO A 197 19.19 58.08 -12.22
C PRO A 197 20.13 59.07 -12.92
N LYS A 198 20.21 60.31 -12.42
CA LYS A 198 21.13 61.33 -12.92
C LYS A 198 22.35 61.36 -12.00
N GLY A 199 23.51 60.93 -12.51
CA GLY A 199 24.78 60.89 -11.78
C GLY A 199 24.90 59.70 -10.82
N ALA A 200 26.02 59.63 -10.09
CA ALA A 200 26.23 58.66 -9.01
C ALA A 200 25.27 58.98 -7.85
N VAL A 201 24.06 58.41 -7.90
CA VAL A 201 23.09 58.54 -6.81
C VAL A 201 23.60 57.70 -5.63
N SER A 202 23.79 58.36 -4.49
CA SER A 202 24.05 57.68 -3.22
C SER A 202 22.78 56.94 -2.78
N GLY A 203 22.77 55.61 -2.84
CA GLY A 203 21.72 54.76 -2.31
C GLY A 203 21.19 53.69 -3.29
N ASP A 204 20.38 52.79 -2.72
CA ASP A 204 19.73 51.69 -3.45
C ASP A 204 18.46 52.17 -4.13
N ILE A 205 18.45 52.14 -5.46
CA ILE A 205 17.37 52.66 -6.29
C ILE A 205 16.73 51.59 -7.17
N VAL A 206 15.44 51.77 -7.45
CA VAL A 206 14.72 51.04 -8.49
C VAL A 206 14.53 51.98 -9.68
N SER A 207 15.19 51.65 -10.80
CA SER A 207 15.21 52.48 -12.02
C SER A 207 14.15 52.09 -13.05
N GLN A 208 13.67 50.86 -13.01
CA GLN A 208 12.53 50.40 -13.80
C GLN A 208 11.54 49.67 -12.91
N TRP A 209 10.25 49.88 -13.16
CA TRP A 209 9.17 49.26 -12.41
C TRP A 209 7.99 48.94 -13.34
N ARG A 210 7.56 47.68 -13.34
CA ARG A 210 6.35 47.21 -14.02
C ARG A 210 5.63 46.26 -13.09
N PHE A 211 4.37 46.54 -12.79
CA PHE A 211 3.54 45.66 -11.96
C PHE A 211 2.20 45.44 -12.65
N GLY A 212 1.78 44.17 -12.74
CA GLY A 212 0.57 43.78 -13.45
C GLY A 212 -0.18 42.66 -12.76
N ALA A 213 -1.34 42.34 -13.31
CA ALA A 213 -2.15 41.20 -12.90
C ALA A 213 -2.49 40.32 -14.11
N HIS A 214 -2.59 39.02 -13.87
CA HIS A 214 -2.86 38.01 -14.89
C HIS A 214 -4.07 37.17 -14.50
N MET A 215 -4.89 36.79 -15.49
CA MET A 215 -6.03 35.89 -15.26
C MET A 215 -5.51 34.50 -14.89
N ARG A 216 -6.05 33.93 -13.79
CA ARG A 216 -5.71 32.61 -13.26
C ARG A 216 -6.96 31.87 -12.80
N PRO A 217 -6.96 30.52 -12.76
CA PRO A 217 -8.12 29.75 -12.32
C PRO A 217 -8.60 30.18 -10.94
N GLN A 218 -9.90 30.49 -10.81
CA GLN A 218 -10.47 31.03 -9.56
C GLN A 218 -11.07 29.94 -8.66
N LYS A 219 -10.90 28.66 -9.03
CA LYS A 219 -11.35 27.51 -8.27
C LYS A 219 -10.47 26.30 -8.57
N THR A 220 -10.13 25.55 -7.54
CA THR A 220 -9.64 24.17 -7.67
C THR A 220 -10.66 23.23 -7.02
N VAL A 221 -10.89 22.07 -7.60
CA VAL A 221 -11.72 21.01 -7.04
C VAL A 221 -10.85 19.76 -7.00
N GLN A 222 -10.52 19.34 -5.78
CA GLN A 222 -9.72 18.14 -5.54
C GLN A 222 -10.65 17.03 -5.04
N LYS A 223 -10.54 15.83 -5.61
CA LYS A 223 -11.34 14.68 -5.22
C LYS A 223 -10.46 13.44 -5.11
N ASP A 224 -10.77 12.55 -4.19
CA ASP A 224 -10.17 11.22 -4.13
C ASP A 224 -11.20 10.15 -3.78
N ARG A 225 -10.74 8.93 -3.54
CA ARG A 225 -11.56 7.81 -3.05
C ARG A 225 -10.81 7.06 -1.95
N ASN A 226 -11.40 7.04 -0.77
CA ASN A 226 -10.98 6.17 0.32
C ASN A 226 -11.78 4.86 0.26
N TYR A 227 -11.09 3.73 0.20
CA TYR A 227 -11.76 2.42 0.14
C TYR A 227 -12.32 1.96 1.49
N LEU A 228 -11.83 2.51 2.60
CA LEU A 228 -12.35 2.26 3.95
C LEU A 228 -13.69 2.98 4.18
N ASN A 229 -13.95 4.05 3.43
CA ASN A 229 -15.21 4.79 3.47
C ASN A 229 -15.70 5.15 2.04
N PRO A 230 -16.17 4.16 1.26
CA PRO A 230 -16.47 4.35 -0.17
C PRO A 230 -17.70 5.23 -0.43
N ALA A 231 -18.56 5.45 0.57
CA ALA A 231 -19.72 6.33 0.47
C ALA A 231 -19.35 7.82 0.62
N ASP A 232 -18.18 8.11 1.21
CA ASP A 232 -17.67 9.47 1.30
C ASP A 232 -17.37 10.01 -0.11
N ARG A 233 -17.86 11.22 -0.39
CA ARG A 233 -17.60 11.92 -1.63
C ARG A 233 -16.11 12.29 -1.76
N LEU A 234 -15.46 12.55 -0.63
CA LEU A 234 -14.05 12.90 -0.49
C LEU A 234 -13.62 13.95 -1.54
N GLN A 235 -14.31 15.10 -1.54
CA GLN A 235 -14.09 16.21 -2.46
C GLN A 235 -14.01 17.54 -1.71
N LEU A 236 -12.99 18.34 -2.02
CA LEU A 236 -12.81 19.68 -1.47
C LEU A 236 -12.66 20.74 -2.56
N ASP A 237 -13.31 21.88 -2.34
CA ASP A 237 -13.27 23.04 -3.23
C ASP A 237 -12.36 24.13 -2.63
N GLY A 238 -11.33 24.55 -3.37
CA GLY A 238 -10.41 25.62 -3.00
C GLY A 238 -10.64 26.91 -3.77
N TRP A 239 -10.47 28.05 -3.09
CA TRP A 239 -10.71 29.39 -3.62
C TRP A 239 -9.55 30.34 -3.29
N PRO A 240 -9.21 31.30 -4.17
CA PRO A 240 -8.22 32.33 -3.85
C PRO A 240 -8.63 33.14 -2.61
N SER A 241 -7.63 33.44 -1.76
CA SER A 241 -7.84 34.25 -0.56
C SER A 241 -8.40 35.64 -0.91
N GLY A 242 -9.43 36.08 -0.17
CA GLY A 242 -10.06 37.39 -0.37
C GLY A 242 -11.00 37.50 -1.59
N SER A 243 -11.25 36.42 -2.33
CA SER A 243 -12.22 36.44 -3.43
C SER A 243 -13.67 36.57 -2.94
N ALA A 244 -14.45 37.45 -3.57
CA ALA A 244 -15.90 37.41 -3.43
C ALA A 244 -16.39 36.08 -4.04
N ARG A 245 -17.32 35.37 -3.38
CA ARG A 245 -17.86 34.05 -3.79
C ARG A 245 -18.67 34.05 -5.12
N LYS A 246 -18.31 34.89 -6.08
CA LYS A 246 -18.77 34.90 -7.48
C LYS A 246 -17.57 34.58 -8.40
N PRO A 247 -17.11 33.32 -8.40
CA PRO A 247 -15.99 32.91 -9.23
C PRO A 247 -16.33 33.02 -10.71
N THR A 248 -15.31 33.29 -11.53
CA THR A 248 -15.35 32.99 -12.96
C THR A 248 -15.60 31.49 -13.17
N SER A 249 -16.13 31.07 -14.32
CA SER A 249 -16.33 29.64 -14.63
C SER A 249 -15.03 28.83 -14.74
N PHE A 250 -13.86 29.49 -14.75
CA PHE A 250 -12.56 28.83 -14.87
C PHE A 250 -12.18 28.12 -13.56
N SER A 251 -12.28 26.79 -13.60
CA SER A 251 -11.92 25.90 -12.51
C SER A 251 -11.00 24.78 -12.98
N VAL A 252 -10.11 24.32 -12.10
CA VAL A 252 -9.29 23.12 -12.31
C VAL A 252 -9.90 22.01 -11.46
N PHE A 253 -10.12 20.84 -12.07
CA PHE A 253 -10.61 19.65 -11.38
C PHE A 253 -9.56 18.54 -11.46
N GLU A 254 -9.26 17.92 -10.33
CA GLU A 254 -8.42 16.73 -10.24
C GLU A 254 -9.13 15.67 -9.40
N SER A 255 -9.31 14.48 -9.97
CA SER A 255 -9.89 13.31 -9.29
C SER A 255 -8.82 12.44 -8.60
N TYR A 256 -7.74 13.09 -8.17
CA TYR A 256 -6.56 12.47 -7.60
C TYR A 256 -5.93 13.40 -6.55
N GLY A 257 -6.73 13.73 -5.52
CA GLY A 257 -6.37 14.72 -4.51
C GLY A 257 -5.34 14.28 -3.47
N ARG A 258 -5.10 12.97 -3.34
CA ARG A 258 -4.12 12.32 -2.46
C ARG A 258 -4.30 12.54 -0.96
N PHE A 259 -5.54 12.55 -0.51
CA PHE A 259 -5.90 12.60 0.90
C PHE A 259 -6.87 11.46 1.22
N GLN A 260 -6.83 10.96 2.45
CA GLN A 260 -7.73 9.90 2.92
C GLN A 260 -8.95 10.47 3.68
N ASN A 261 -8.92 11.75 4.03
CA ASN A 261 -9.95 12.48 4.77
C ASN A 261 -9.87 14.00 4.50
N ASP A 262 -10.90 14.74 4.92
CA ASP A 262 -10.99 16.19 4.71
C ASP A 262 -9.90 17.01 5.45
N GLY A 263 -9.38 16.48 6.56
CA GLY A 263 -8.32 17.12 7.34
C GLY A 263 -7.02 17.24 6.55
N GLU A 264 -6.60 16.14 5.90
CA GLU A 264 -5.47 16.10 4.96
C GLU A 264 -5.76 16.89 3.68
N ALA A 265 -7.00 16.88 3.20
CA ALA A 265 -7.39 17.56 1.96
C ALA A 265 -7.25 19.08 2.03
N THR A 266 -7.51 19.66 3.21
CA THR A 266 -7.59 21.10 3.42
C THR A 266 -6.29 21.85 3.08
N PRO A 267 -5.13 21.52 3.70
CA PRO A 267 -3.88 22.18 3.36
C PRO A 267 -3.46 21.93 1.90
N LEU A 268 -3.60 20.70 1.39
CA LEU A 268 -3.24 20.36 0.00
C LEU A 268 -4.06 21.18 -1.02
N THR A 269 -5.36 21.33 -0.78
CA THR A 269 -6.25 22.12 -1.64
C THR A 269 -5.94 23.62 -1.56
N LYS A 270 -5.59 24.13 -0.37
CA LYS A 270 -5.09 25.50 -0.17
C LYS A 270 -3.81 25.74 -0.96
N TYR A 271 -2.80 24.88 -0.82
CA TYR A 271 -1.54 25.01 -1.55
C TYR A 271 -1.76 24.95 -3.05
N ARG A 272 -2.63 24.06 -3.54
CA ARG A 272 -2.96 23.96 -4.97
C ARG A 272 -3.54 25.25 -5.53
N ILE A 273 -4.49 25.90 -4.83
CA ILE A 273 -5.05 27.17 -5.32
C ILE A 273 -4.03 28.31 -5.22
N GLU A 274 -3.20 28.33 -4.19
CA GLU A 274 -2.11 29.30 -4.05
C GLU A 274 -1.07 29.15 -5.19
N GLN A 275 -0.72 27.92 -5.59
CA GLN A 275 0.11 27.63 -6.77
C GLN A 275 -0.49 28.17 -8.07
N LEU A 276 -1.79 27.92 -8.30
CA LEU A 276 -2.48 28.44 -9.48
C LEU A 276 -2.52 29.98 -9.51
N GLN A 277 -2.45 30.61 -8.34
CA GLN A 277 -2.48 32.06 -8.15
C GLN A 277 -1.09 32.69 -8.01
N ALA A 278 -0.01 31.91 -8.01
CA ALA A 278 1.35 32.35 -7.68
C ALA A 278 1.81 33.56 -8.53
N ASP A 279 1.38 33.60 -9.80
CA ASP A 279 1.72 34.67 -10.76
C ASP A 279 0.51 35.56 -11.11
N SER A 280 -0.54 35.55 -10.29
CA SER A 280 -1.74 36.37 -10.50
C SER A 280 -1.45 37.86 -10.39
N ARG A 281 -0.47 38.25 -9.55
CA ARG A 281 -0.02 39.62 -9.31
C ARG A 281 1.50 39.63 -9.25
N THR A 282 2.14 39.96 -10.35
CA THR A 282 3.60 39.88 -10.50
C THR A 282 4.10 41.14 -11.17
N GLY A 283 5.30 41.56 -10.79
CA GLY A 283 6.02 42.66 -11.41
C GLY A 283 7.45 42.31 -11.78
N THR A 284 8.06 43.20 -12.57
CA THR A 284 9.48 43.20 -12.94
C THR A 284 10.07 44.56 -12.63
N GLY A 285 11.33 44.59 -12.21
CA GLY A 285 12.06 45.82 -11.93
C GLY A 285 13.55 45.71 -12.21
N GLN A 286 14.22 46.87 -12.22
CA GLN A 286 15.67 46.97 -12.38
C GLN A 286 16.24 47.82 -11.25
N SER A 287 17.30 47.36 -10.58
CA SER A 287 17.94 48.05 -9.45
C SER A 287 19.47 47.98 -9.51
N ASN A 288 20.13 48.80 -8.69
CA ASN A 288 21.56 48.73 -8.36
C ASN A 288 21.83 48.10 -6.97
N CYS A 289 20.78 47.74 -6.22
CA CYS A 289 20.92 47.22 -4.86
C CYS A 289 21.55 45.83 -4.86
N ALA A 290 22.74 45.70 -4.27
CA ALA A 290 23.46 44.43 -4.21
C ALA A 290 22.76 43.40 -3.31
N ALA A 291 22.04 43.86 -2.28
CA ALA A 291 21.48 43.00 -1.22
C ALA A 291 20.25 42.19 -1.65
N LEU A 292 19.52 42.63 -2.69
CA LEU A 292 18.28 41.99 -3.12
C LEU A 292 18.48 40.51 -3.48
N MET A 293 17.69 39.62 -2.90
CA MET A 293 17.73 38.18 -3.19
C MET A 293 16.37 37.51 -2.98
N PRO A 294 16.11 36.32 -3.57
CA PRO A 294 14.93 35.54 -3.21
C PRO A 294 14.97 35.17 -1.71
N GLY A 295 13.79 35.16 -1.08
CA GLY A 295 13.69 35.02 0.38
C GLY A 295 13.75 36.36 1.13
N GLU A 296 13.82 37.48 0.40
CA GLU A 296 13.71 38.83 0.96
C GLU A 296 12.38 39.51 0.58
N ILE A 297 11.86 40.29 1.53
CA ILE A 297 10.78 41.26 1.33
C ILE A 297 11.33 42.66 1.54
N PHE A 298 11.43 43.43 0.45
CA PHE A 298 11.91 44.81 0.46
C PHE A 298 10.75 45.82 0.53
N THR A 299 11.05 47.05 0.91
CA THR A 299 10.09 48.17 0.91
C THR A 299 10.43 49.14 -0.22
N LEU A 300 9.46 49.45 -1.09
CA LEU A 300 9.62 50.51 -2.10
C LEU A 300 9.13 51.85 -1.54
N THR A 301 9.87 52.92 -1.81
CA THR A 301 9.50 54.30 -1.44
C THR A 301 9.60 55.25 -2.63
N GLU A 302 9.00 56.44 -2.50
CA GLU A 302 9.02 57.55 -3.47
C GLU A 302 8.46 57.23 -4.88
N HIS A 303 7.70 56.14 -5.02
CA HIS A 303 6.96 55.87 -6.25
C HIS A 303 5.76 56.85 -6.38
N PRO A 304 5.55 57.50 -7.55
CA PRO A 304 4.47 58.47 -7.75
C PRO A 304 3.06 57.93 -7.47
N VAL A 305 2.85 56.64 -7.70
CA VAL A 305 1.63 55.93 -7.33
C VAL A 305 1.75 55.43 -5.90
N ALA A 306 0.94 55.99 -4.99
CA ALA A 306 0.98 55.68 -3.55
C ALA A 306 0.92 54.19 -3.23
N ALA A 307 0.05 53.44 -3.92
CA ALA A 307 -0.12 51.99 -3.71
C ALA A 307 1.12 51.13 -4.06
N MET A 308 2.11 51.69 -4.78
CA MET A 308 3.37 50.99 -5.06
C MET A 308 4.38 51.13 -3.92
N ASN A 309 4.20 52.10 -3.03
CA ASN A 309 5.05 52.32 -1.86
C ASN A 309 4.65 51.34 -0.74
N ASP A 310 4.91 50.06 -0.97
CA ASP A 310 4.55 48.96 -0.09
C ASP A 310 5.70 47.93 -0.03
N LYS A 311 5.46 46.84 0.68
CA LYS A 311 6.35 45.69 0.79
C LYS A 311 6.17 44.76 -0.40
N TRP A 312 7.28 44.32 -0.97
CA TRP A 312 7.33 43.47 -2.16
C TRP A 312 8.31 42.33 -1.92
N GLN A 313 7.90 41.12 -2.29
CA GLN A 313 8.69 39.91 -2.14
C GLN A 313 9.41 39.60 -3.44
N ILE A 314 10.72 39.34 -3.37
CA ILE A 314 11.51 38.90 -4.52
C ILE A 314 11.25 37.41 -4.78
N ILE A 315 10.86 37.08 -6.01
CA ILE A 315 10.64 35.68 -6.44
C ILE A 315 11.75 35.18 -7.38
N ALA A 316 12.42 36.08 -8.09
CA ALA A 316 13.60 35.78 -8.91
C ALA A 316 14.42 37.05 -9.15
N ILE A 317 15.72 36.91 -9.34
CA ILE A 317 16.62 38.03 -9.61
C ILE A 317 17.86 37.58 -10.37
N GLU A 318 18.34 38.46 -11.24
CA GLU A 318 19.58 38.31 -12.00
C GLU A 318 20.48 39.51 -11.70
N HIS A 319 21.67 39.28 -11.14
CA HIS A 319 22.69 40.28 -10.94
C HIS A 319 23.76 40.17 -12.01
N HIS A 320 24.18 41.32 -12.52
CA HIS A 320 25.33 41.45 -13.41
C HIS A 320 26.30 42.48 -12.83
N GLY A 321 27.51 42.01 -12.54
CA GLY A 321 28.60 42.85 -12.04
C GLY A 321 29.78 42.81 -12.99
N LYS A 322 30.36 43.97 -13.29
CA LYS A 322 31.56 44.11 -14.13
C LYS A 322 32.57 45.03 -13.46
N MET A 323 33.82 44.59 -13.40
CA MET A 323 34.95 45.33 -12.86
C MET A 323 36.04 45.45 -13.94
N PRO A 324 35.97 46.49 -14.80
CA PRO A 324 36.98 46.71 -15.85
C PRO A 324 38.40 46.89 -15.29
N GLU A 325 38.53 47.40 -14.06
CA GLU A 325 39.79 47.64 -13.35
C GLU A 325 40.62 46.35 -13.17
N ALA A 326 39.97 45.19 -13.01
CA ALA A 326 40.64 43.89 -12.96
C ALA A 326 41.38 43.54 -14.28
N LEU A 327 40.99 44.17 -15.39
CA LEU A 327 41.50 43.94 -16.75
C LEU A 327 42.40 45.07 -17.29
N GLU A 328 42.67 46.12 -16.49
CA GLU A 328 43.39 47.33 -16.92
C GLU A 328 44.79 47.08 -17.51
N GLN A 329 45.40 45.94 -17.18
CA GLN A 329 46.73 45.60 -17.66
C GLN A 329 46.74 44.91 -19.04
N ASP A 330 45.61 44.35 -19.48
CA ASP A 330 45.50 43.64 -20.77
C ASP A 330 44.61 44.39 -21.80
N ASN A 331 43.60 45.17 -21.35
CA ASN A 331 42.75 45.97 -22.23
C ASN A 331 42.94 47.48 -21.98
N GLY A 332 43.31 48.24 -23.02
CA GLY A 332 43.54 49.69 -22.96
C GLY A 332 42.30 50.57 -22.71
N GLU A 333 41.16 50.01 -22.29
CA GLU A 333 39.92 50.76 -22.01
C GLU A 333 39.97 51.38 -20.60
N ARG A 334 40.64 52.51 -20.48
CA ARG A 334 41.00 53.13 -19.20
C ARG A 334 39.92 53.91 -18.45
N HIS A 335 38.63 53.81 -18.82
CA HIS A 335 37.63 54.84 -18.46
C HIS A 335 36.23 54.33 -18.03
N GLN A 336 36.05 53.06 -17.67
CA GLN A 336 34.77 52.57 -17.11
C GLN A 336 34.96 52.09 -15.67
N GLY A 337 34.24 52.68 -14.71
CA GLY A 337 34.25 52.24 -13.32
C GLY A 337 33.45 50.95 -13.09
N THR A 338 33.63 50.31 -11.94
CA THR A 338 32.88 49.10 -11.56
C THR A 338 31.38 49.34 -11.55
N THR A 339 30.62 48.44 -12.18
CA THR A 339 29.15 48.54 -12.28
C THR A 339 28.49 47.29 -11.72
N LEU A 340 27.36 47.48 -11.03
CA LEU A 340 26.43 46.43 -10.61
C LEU A 340 25.01 46.82 -11.01
N THR A 341 24.33 45.94 -11.71
CA THR A 341 22.91 46.07 -12.02
C THR A 341 22.20 44.75 -11.75
N ASN A 342 20.90 44.82 -11.48
CA ASN A 342 20.07 43.63 -11.39
C ASN A 342 18.71 43.84 -12.05
N HIS A 343 18.13 42.73 -12.50
CA HIS A 343 16.75 42.63 -12.93
C HIS A 343 16.02 41.63 -12.04
N PHE A 344 14.86 42.00 -11.50
CA PHE A 344 14.14 41.16 -10.54
C PHE A 344 12.67 41.02 -10.89
N ARG A 345 12.10 39.90 -10.45
CA ARG A 345 10.66 39.63 -10.43
C ARG A 345 10.17 39.64 -8.99
N PHE A 346 8.98 40.20 -8.79
CA PHE A 346 8.42 40.37 -7.44
C PHE A 346 6.91 40.19 -7.41
N ILE A 347 6.39 39.94 -6.22
CA ILE A 347 4.95 39.85 -5.92
C ILE A 347 4.64 40.66 -4.65
N PRO A 348 3.35 40.89 -4.29
CA PRO A 348 3.00 41.55 -3.04
C PRO A 348 3.61 40.85 -1.80
N GLY A 349 4.23 41.60 -0.90
CA GLY A 349 5.06 41.04 0.18
C GLY A 349 4.33 40.30 1.31
N LYS A 350 3.01 40.11 1.22
CA LYS A 350 2.19 39.34 2.19
C LYS A 350 1.52 38.12 1.56
N THR A 351 1.94 37.77 0.35
CA THR A 351 1.41 36.62 -0.38
C THR A 351 2.31 35.42 -0.12
N ASP A 352 1.74 34.31 0.34
CA ASP A 352 2.46 33.04 0.38
C ASP A 352 2.62 32.53 -1.07
N TRP A 353 3.76 32.83 -1.70
CA TRP A 353 4.09 32.29 -3.03
C TRP A 353 4.26 30.78 -2.95
N ARG A 354 3.87 30.06 -4.00
CA ARG A 354 4.05 28.60 -4.09
C ARG A 354 4.74 28.24 -5.41
N ALA A 355 5.69 27.33 -5.33
CA ALA A 355 6.34 26.77 -6.52
C ALA A 355 5.31 25.98 -7.36
N PRO A 356 5.47 25.93 -8.69
CA PRO A 356 4.64 25.08 -9.54
C PRO A 356 4.62 23.64 -9.05
N TYR A 357 3.43 23.02 -9.08
CA TYR A 357 3.28 21.61 -8.72
C TYR A 357 4.08 20.72 -9.65
N ARG A 358 4.84 19.79 -9.06
CA ARG A 358 5.58 18.77 -9.79
C ARG A 358 4.83 17.44 -9.65
N TYR A 359 4.51 16.83 -10.78
CA TYR A 359 3.94 15.49 -10.79
C TYR A 359 5.00 14.48 -10.32
N LYS A 360 4.55 13.44 -9.60
CA LYS A 360 5.43 12.35 -9.17
C LYS A 360 5.92 11.56 -10.37
N PRO A 361 7.10 10.92 -10.28
CA PRO A 361 7.44 9.89 -11.24
C PRO A 361 6.34 8.83 -11.24
N THR A 362 5.92 8.44 -12.43
CA THR A 362 5.00 7.31 -12.60
C THR A 362 5.78 6.01 -12.54
N ALA A 363 5.15 4.95 -12.05
CA ALA A 363 5.71 3.61 -12.19
C ALA A 363 5.90 3.26 -13.68
N ASP A 364 7.06 2.70 -14.05
CA ASP A 364 7.36 2.31 -15.44
C ASP A 364 6.53 1.11 -15.93
N GLY A 365 5.96 0.36 -14.98
CA GLY A 365 5.16 -0.83 -15.21
C GLY A 365 4.92 -1.57 -13.90
N ASP A 366 4.38 -2.77 -14.02
CA ASP A 366 4.20 -3.66 -12.88
C ASP A 366 5.55 -4.23 -12.42
N GLU A 367 5.69 -4.42 -11.11
CA GLU A 367 6.92 -4.94 -10.50
C GLU A 367 6.63 -6.21 -9.71
N VAL A 368 7.63 -7.07 -9.55
CA VAL A 368 7.54 -8.22 -8.63
C VAL A 368 8.02 -7.80 -7.25
N ALA A 369 7.33 -8.30 -6.22
CA ALA A 369 7.70 -8.12 -4.83
C ALA A 369 7.52 -9.42 -4.04
N THR A 370 8.20 -9.55 -2.91
CA THR A 370 8.09 -10.71 -2.04
C THR A 370 7.19 -10.39 -0.86
N VAL A 371 6.21 -11.23 -0.55
CA VAL A 371 5.35 -11.06 0.62
C VAL A 371 6.17 -11.24 1.90
N VAL A 372 6.03 -10.32 2.85
CA VAL A 372 6.79 -10.29 4.11
C VAL A 372 5.87 -10.13 5.32
N GLY A 373 6.42 -10.42 6.50
CA GLY A 373 5.72 -10.31 7.77
C GLY A 373 6.63 -10.69 8.94
N PRO A 374 6.09 -10.74 10.17
CA PRO A 374 6.88 -10.99 11.36
C PRO A 374 7.61 -12.34 11.33
N ALA A 375 8.78 -12.39 11.96
CA ALA A 375 9.56 -13.61 12.05
C ALA A 375 8.76 -14.77 12.70
N GLY A 376 8.77 -15.94 12.05
CA GLY A 376 8.08 -17.14 12.53
C GLY A 376 6.63 -17.28 12.09
N GLU A 377 6.07 -16.27 11.42
CA GLU A 377 4.75 -16.37 10.79
C GLU A 377 4.83 -16.91 9.35
N GLU A 378 3.77 -17.59 8.91
CA GLU A 378 3.61 -18.00 7.51
C GLU A 378 2.63 -17.09 6.75
N ILE A 379 1.77 -16.35 7.45
CA ILE A 379 0.77 -15.44 6.88
C ILE A 379 0.72 -14.19 7.76
N TYR A 380 0.72 -13.01 7.13
CA TYR A 380 0.55 -11.73 7.82
C TYR A 380 -0.36 -10.83 6.99
N VAL A 381 -1.53 -10.50 7.54
CA VAL A 381 -2.64 -9.88 6.82
C VAL A 381 -3.46 -9.01 7.79
N ASN A 382 -4.02 -7.90 7.31
CA ASN A 382 -4.95 -7.07 8.11
C ASN A 382 -6.42 -7.50 7.92
N GLU A 383 -7.35 -6.78 8.54
CA GLU A 383 -8.80 -7.03 8.49
C GLU A 383 -9.40 -6.95 7.07
N ASP A 384 -8.75 -6.22 6.16
CA ASP A 384 -9.18 -6.05 4.76
C ASP A 384 -8.59 -7.10 3.81
N GLY A 385 -7.75 -8.02 4.29
CA GLY A 385 -7.03 -8.96 3.42
C GLY A 385 -5.78 -8.35 2.76
N CYS A 386 -5.31 -7.19 3.21
CA CYS A 386 -4.08 -6.56 2.72
C CYS A 386 -2.83 -7.24 3.29
N ILE A 387 -1.76 -7.28 2.50
CA ILE A 387 -0.46 -7.85 2.88
C ILE A 387 0.62 -6.78 2.91
N ARG A 388 1.79 -7.11 3.46
CA ARG A 388 3.03 -6.32 3.35
C ARG A 388 3.97 -7.02 2.36
N VAL A 389 4.74 -6.26 1.60
CA VAL A 389 5.71 -6.78 0.62
C VAL A 389 7.06 -6.10 0.78
N HIS A 390 8.12 -6.78 0.36
CA HIS A 390 9.44 -6.18 0.17
C HIS A 390 9.69 -6.05 -1.33
N PHE A 391 9.90 -4.81 -1.78
CA PHE A 391 10.28 -4.51 -3.15
C PHE A 391 11.78 -4.76 -3.34
N HIS A 392 12.16 -5.44 -4.43
CA HIS A 392 13.55 -5.87 -4.61
C HIS A 392 14.53 -4.72 -4.88
N TRP A 393 14.03 -3.54 -5.25
CA TRP A 393 14.84 -2.32 -5.40
C TRP A 393 15.03 -1.57 -4.08
N ASP A 394 14.27 -1.89 -3.03
CA ASP A 394 14.43 -1.26 -1.73
C ASP A 394 15.63 -1.85 -0.99
N ARG A 395 16.69 -1.05 -0.91
CA ARG A 395 17.97 -1.42 -0.28
C ARG A 395 18.09 -0.91 1.16
N TYR A 396 17.10 -0.14 1.63
CA TYR A 396 17.18 0.58 2.91
C TYR A 396 16.35 -0.10 3.99
N ASN A 397 15.16 -0.58 3.63
CA ASN A 397 14.29 -1.25 4.59
C ASN A 397 14.53 -2.76 4.59
N PRO A 398 14.60 -3.39 5.78
CA PRO A 398 14.68 -4.84 5.90
C PRO A 398 13.41 -5.51 5.32
N ALA A 399 13.56 -6.75 4.87
CA ALA A 399 12.44 -7.57 4.37
C ALA A 399 11.61 -8.15 5.52
N ASP A 400 11.00 -7.28 6.33
CA ASP A 400 10.16 -7.61 7.49
C ASP A 400 8.77 -6.96 7.42
N GLU A 401 7.97 -7.04 8.50
CA GLU A 401 6.61 -6.50 8.55
C GLU A 401 6.50 -4.97 8.35
N LYS A 402 7.62 -4.25 8.32
CA LYS A 402 7.70 -2.80 8.15
C LYS A 402 8.21 -2.39 6.76
N ALA A 403 8.43 -3.34 5.85
CA ALA A 403 9.04 -3.09 4.55
C ALA A 403 8.21 -2.18 3.61
N SER A 404 6.88 -2.36 3.55
CA SER A 404 5.95 -1.57 2.73
C SER A 404 4.77 -1.09 3.56
N CYS A 405 3.85 -0.28 3.01
CA CYS A 405 2.50 -0.07 3.56
C CYS A 405 1.63 -1.34 3.43
N TRP A 406 0.39 -1.30 3.95
CA TRP A 406 -0.61 -2.32 3.66
C TRP A 406 -1.05 -2.24 2.19
N ILE A 407 -0.87 -3.33 1.44
CA ILE A 407 -1.18 -3.40 0.02
C ILE A 407 -2.37 -4.32 -0.19
N ARG A 408 -3.42 -3.79 -0.83
CA ARG A 408 -4.61 -4.57 -1.21
C ARG A 408 -4.26 -5.62 -2.26
N VAL A 409 -4.91 -6.78 -2.16
CA VAL A 409 -4.73 -7.90 -3.09
C VAL A 409 -5.98 -8.07 -3.93
N SER A 410 -5.82 -7.95 -5.25
CA SER A 410 -6.87 -8.26 -6.23
C SER A 410 -7.37 -9.69 -6.04
N GLN A 411 -8.69 -9.85 -5.96
CA GLN A 411 -9.36 -11.13 -5.88
C GLN A 411 -10.08 -11.42 -7.19
N GLY A 412 -10.26 -12.71 -7.51
CA GLY A 412 -10.96 -13.12 -8.74
C GLY A 412 -12.44 -12.71 -8.80
N TRP A 413 -13.08 -12.55 -7.63
CA TRP A 413 -14.47 -12.11 -7.50
C TRP A 413 -14.74 -11.63 -6.06
N ASN A 414 -15.57 -10.61 -5.86
CA ASN A 414 -15.91 -10.09 -4.53
C ASN A 414 -17.34 -9.52 -4.45
N GLY A 415 -17.84 -9.42 -3.22
CA GLY A 415 -19.08 -8.73 -2.85
C GLY A 415 -19.30 -8.71 -1.33
N SER A 416 -20.40 -8.12 -0.87
CA SER A 416 -20.72 -8.07 0.57
C SER A 416 -21.10 -9.45 1.09
N GLY A 417 -20.20 -10.10 1.82
CA GLY A 417 -20.41 -11.44 2.38
C GLY A 417 -20.24 -12.61 1.40
N PHE A 418 -19.73 -12.38 0.18
CA PHE A 418 -19.47 -13.44 -0.81
C PHE A 418 -18.26 -13.13 -1.70
N GLY A 419 -17.71 -14.14 -2.38
CA GLY A 419 -16.61 -13.99 -3.33
C GLY A 419 -15.47 -14.98 -3.11
N MET A 420 -14.30 -14.68 -3.68
CA MET A 420 -13.06 -15.43 -3.52
C MET A 420 -12.12 -14.70 -2.56
N MET A 421 -11.44 -15.45 -1.70
CA MET A 421 -10.40 -14.93 -0.82
C MET A 421 -9.22 -15.92 -0.78
N ALA A 422 -8.11 -15.56 -1.41
CA ALA A 422 -6.87 -16.31 -1.37
C ALA A 422 -5.72 -15.38 -0.98
N ILE A 423 -5.37 -15.39 0.31
CA ILE A 423 -4.39 -14.49 0.89
C ILE A 423 -2.97 -14.96 0.55
N PRO A 424 -2.14 -14.14 -0.11
CA PRO A 424 -0.73 -14.45 -0.34
C PRO A 424 0.01 -14.64 0.98
N ARG A 425 0.90 -15.64 1.02
CA ARG A 425 1.67 -16.03 2.20
C ARG A 425 3.09 -15.45 2.16
N ILE A 426 3.70 -15.31 3.34
CA ILE A 426 5.08 -14.83 3.47
C ILE A 426 6.01 -15.71 2.61
N GLY A 427 6.89 -15.06 1.84
CA GLY A 427 7.82 -15.68 0.90
C GLY A 427 7.26 -15.95 -0.49
N GLN A 428 5.96 -15.71 -0.75
CA GLN A 428 5.40 -15.78 -2.10
C GLN A 428 5.77 -14.54 -2.92
N GLU A 429 5.81 -14.69 -4.24
CA GLU A 429 6.07 -13.60 -5.17
C GLU A 429 4.74 -13.10 -5.75
N VAL A 430 4.57 -11.79 -5.70
CA VAL A 430 3.37 -11.09 -6.17
C VAL A 430 3.73 -10.06 -7.23
N ILE A 431 2.80 -9.80 -8.14
CA ILE A 431 2.87 -8.70 -9.11
C ILE A 431 2.17 -7.50 -8.48
N VAL A 432 2.90 -6.39 -8.35
CA VAL A 432 2.44 -5.11 -7.83
C VAL A 432 2.24 -4.14 -8.99
N SER A 433 1.01 -3.69 -9.16
CA SER A 433 0.62 -2.58 -10.03
C SER A 433 0.42 -1.31 -9.23
N TYR A 434 0.23 -0.18 -9.92
CA TYR A 434 0.11 1.15 -9.31
C TYR A 434 -1.14 1.87 -9.79
N LEU A 435 -2.03 2.25 -8.87
CA LEU A 435 -3.28 2.94 -9.23
C LEU A 435 -2.95 4.32 -9.82
N ASN A 436 -3.43 4.59 -11.04
CA ASN A 436 -3.08 5.78 -11.83
C ASN A 436 -1.56 5.95 -12.09
N GLY A 437 -0.77 4.88 -12.01
CA GLY A 437 0.68 4.94 -12.12
C GLY A 437 1.39 5.57 -10.91
N ASP A 438 0.66 5.82 -9.82
CA ASP A 438 1.20 6.43 -8.60
C ASP A 438 2.05 5.44 -7.81
N VAL A 439 3.34 5.74 -7.69
CA VAL A 439 4.34 4.95 -6.95
C VAL A 439 4.00 4.78 -5.46
N ASP A 440 3.13 5.63 -4.91
CA ASP A 440 2.64 5.55 -3.51
C ASP A 440 1.33 4.77 -3.35
N ARG A 441 0.71 4.29 -4.44
CA ARG A 441 -0.54 3.50 -4.41
C ARG A 441 -0.35 2.12 -5.04
N PRO A 442 0.50 1.27 -4.44
CA PRO A 442 0.64 -0.10 -4.89
C PRO A 442 -0.66 -0.90 -4.68
N ILE A 443 -0.90 -1.86 -5.56
CA ILE A 443 -1.96 -2.86 -5.45
C ILE A 443 -1.45 -4.17 -6.05
N VAL A 444 -1.64 -5.29 -5.35
CA VAL A 444 -1.28 -6.60 -5.90
C VAL A 444 -2.34 -7.02 -6.91
N THR A 445 -1.92 -7.30 -8.14
CA THR A 445 -2.81 -7.67 -9.27
C THR A 445 -2.61 -9.11 -9.74
N GLY A 446 -1.53 -9.76 -9.31
CA GLY A 446 -1.24 -11.13 -9.70
C GLY A 446 -0.22 -11.81 -8.80
N MET A 447 0.02 -13.09 -9.08
CA MET A 447 0.98 -13.94 -8.39
C MET A 447 1.70 -14.81 -9.40
N THR A 448 2.98 -15.09 -9.15
CA THR A 448 3.83 -15.89 -10.04
C THR A 448 4.52 -17.02 -9.27
N TYR A 449 4.69 -18.16 -9.94
CA TYR A 449 5.60 -19.20 -9.48
C TYR A 449 7.04 -18.82 -9.86
N ASN A 450 8.01 -19.23 -9.05
CA ASN A 450 9.43 -18.99 -9.28
C ASN A 450 10.26 -20.22 -8.86
N ALA A 451 11.59 -20.08 -8.80
CA ALA A 451 12.48 -21.19 -8.47
C ALA A 451 12.39 -21.66 -7.00
N LEU A 452 11.81 -20.85 -6.11
CA LEU A 452 11.54 -21.22 -4.71
C LEU A 452 10.11 -21.72 -4.53
N ASN A 453 9.15 -21.08 -5.22
CA ASN A 453 7.74 -21.43 -5.21
C ASN A 453 7.38 -22.12 -6.53
N HIS A 454 7.51 -23.44 -6.59
CA HIS A 454 7.19 -24.22 -7.78
C HIS A 454 5.67 -24.46 -7.95
N PRO A 455 5.20 -24.71 -9.19
CA PRO A 455 3.84 -25.17 -9.43
C PRO A 455 3.51 -26.47 -8.67
N PRO A 456 2.22 -26.75 -8.36
CA PRO A 456 1.82 -27.91 -7.55
C PRO A 456 2.21 -29.27 -8.13
N TYR A 457 2.32 -29.37 -9.46
CA TYR A 457 2.84 -30.54 -10.15
C TYR A 457 3.96 -30.13 -11.10
N ALA A 458 4.89 -31.06 -11.37
CA ALA A 458 5.98 -30.82 -12.29
C ALA A 458 5.46 -30.53 -13.71
N LEU A 459 5.91 -29.42 -14.29
CA LEU A 459 5.65 -29.02 -15.67
C LEU A 459 6.92 -29.21 -16.53
N PRO A 460 6.80 -29.57 -17.81
CA PRO A 460 5.56 -29.67 -18.60
C PRO A 460 4.84 -31.03 -18.53
N ALA A 461 5.30 -31.97 -17.70
CA ALA A 461 4.75 -33.32 -17.63
C ALA A 461 3.24 -33.36 -17.32
N ASN A 462 2.75 -32.45 -16.49
CA ASN A 462 1.34 -32.35 -16.08
C ASN A 462 0.62 -31.15 -16.72
N LYS A 463 0.96 -30.79 -17.96
CA LYS A 463 0.40 -29.61 -18.66
C LYS A 463 -1.12 -29.67 -18.93
N THR A 464 -1.74 -30.85 -18.79
CA THR A 464 -3.17 -31.10 -18.95
C THR A 464 -3.95 -31.03 -17.63
N LYS A 465 -3.27 -30.68 -16.51
CA LYS A 465 -3.92 -30.54 -15.20
C LYS A 465 -4.24 -29.09 -14.87
N THR A 466 -5.48 -28.86 -14.45
CA THR A 466 -5.92 -27.62 -13.78
C THR A 466 -6.05 -27.87 -12.28
N VAL A 467 -5.46 -27.01 -11.43
CA VAL A 467 -5.28 -27.31 -10.01
C VAL A 467 -5.59 -26.12 -9.10
N LEU A 468 -6.44 -26.34 -8.10
CA LEU A 468 -6.61 -25.49 -6.92
C LEU A 468 -6.15 -26.29 -5.70
N ARG A 469 -4.93 -26.01 -5.22
CA ARG A 469 -4.33 -26.69 -4.07
C ARG A 469 -3.97 -25.70 -2.97
N SER A 470 -4.38 -25.98 -1.73
CA SER A 470 -4.01 -25.21 -0.55
C SER A 470 -2.75 -25.76 0.14
N LYS A 471 -2.37 -25.20 1.30
CA LYS A 471 -1.32 -25.75 2.17
C LYS A 471 -1.77 -25.65 3.62
N THR A 472 -1.65 -26.72 4.40
CA THR A 472 -1.88 -26.68 5.85
C THR A 472 -0.97 -25.61 6.48
N LEU A 473 -1.55 -24.67 7.22
CA LEU A 473 -0.80 -23.61 7.90
C LEU A 473 0.03 -24.20 9.04
N LYS A 474 1.33 -23.86 9.12
CA LYS A 474 2.24 -24.35 10.18
C LYS A 474 2.21 -25.88 10.35
N GLY A 475 2.03 -26.61 9.24
CA GLY A 475 1.85 -28.06 9.25
C GLY A 475 2.07 -28.69 7.87
N GLN A 476 1.83 -30.00 7.79
CA GLN A 476 1.98 -30.76 6.55
C GLN A 476 0.62 -31.06 5.91
N GLY A 477 0.60 -31.20 4.59
CA GLY A 477 -0.61 -31.55 3.82
C GLY A 477 -1.31 -30.38 3.13
N TYR A 478 -2.45 -30.69 2.51
CA TYR A 478 -3.18 -29.76 1.63
C TYR A 478 -4.60 -30.25 1.31
N ASN A 479 -5.50 -29.32 1.00
CA ASN A 479 -6.75 -29.63 0.30
C ASN A 479 -6.53 -29.41 -1.21
N GLU A 480 -7.23 -30.16 -2.05
CA GLU A 480 -7.10 -30.02 -3.51
C GLU A 480 -8.41 -30.27 -4.24
N LEU A 481 -8.67 -29.45 -5.25
CA LEU A 481 -9.56 -29.73 -6.36
C LEU A 481 -8.73 -29.67 -7.64
N SER A 482 -8.70 -30.73 -8.43
CA SER A 482 -8.01 -30.73 -9.72
C SER A 482 -8.76 -31.48 -10.81
N PHE A 483 -8.47 -31.11 -12.04
CA PHE A 483 -9.06 -31.65 -13.26
C PHE A 483 -7.93 -32.14 -14.17
N GLU A 484 -8.00 -33.39 -14.62
CA GLU A 484 -7.15 -33.94 -15.67
C GLU A 484 -7.92 -33.94 -16.98
N ASP A 485 -7.37 -33.28 -18.00
CA ASP A 485 -8.00 -33.14 -19.32
C ASP A 485 -7.31 -34.00 -20.41
N SER A 486 -6.37 -34.88 -20.04
CA SER A 486 -5.79 -35.83 -20.99
C SER A 486 -6.85 -36.80 -21.50
N SER A 487 -7.01 -36.85 -22.83
CA SER A 487 -8.00 -37.72 -23.48
C SER A 487 -7.87 -39.19 -23.06
N GLY A 488 -9.00 -39.78 -22.65
CA GLY A 488 -9.10 -41.16 -22.19
C GLY A 488 -8.56 -41.40 -20.77
N LYS A 489 -8.14 -40.33 -20.07
CA LYS A 489 -7.64 -40.34 -18.69
C LYS A 489 -8.22 -39.19 -17.87
N GLU A 490 -9.37 -38.65 -18.31
CA GLU A 490 -10.01 -37.52 -17.67
C GLU A 490 -10.39 -37.85 -16.23
N GLU A 491 -10.10 -36.95 -15.31
CA GLU A 491 -10.29 -37.18 -13.87
C GLU A 491 -10.67 -35.88 -13.15
N LEU A 492 -11.68 -35.96 -12.27
CA LEU A 492 -11.92 -34.98 -11.23
C LEU A 492 -11.36 -35.53 -9.92
N TYR A 493 -10.35 -34.88 -9.35
CA TYR A 493 -9.77 -35.26 -8.07
C TYR A 493 -10.14 -34.23 -6.99
N LEU A 494 -10.82 -34.70 -5.95
CA LEU A 494 -11.17 -33.92 -4.77
C LEU A 494 -10.53 -34.55 -3.53
N ARG A 495 -9.71 -33.76 -2.82
CA ARG A 495 -9.01 -34.18 -1.60
C ARG A 495 -9.32 -33.24 -0.44
N ALA A 496 -9.84 -33.81 0.65
CA ALA A 496 -9.89 -33.18 1.96
C ALA A 496 -8.77 -33.71 2.84
N GLN A 497 -7.97 -32.81 3.44
CA GLN A 497 -6.87 -33.17 4.35
C GLN A 497 -7.36 -33.67 5.71
N LYS A 498 -8.58 -33.27 6.10
CA LYS A 498 -9.20 -33.61 7.38
C LYS A 498 -10.68 -33.95 7.18
N ASP A 499 -11.58 -33.04 7.56
CA ASP A 499 -13.02 -33.25 7.51
C ASP A 499 -13.59 -32.79 6.16
N PHE A 500 -14.57 -33.53 5.62
CA PHE A 500 -15.33 -33.15 4.44
C PHE A 500 -16.81 -33.06 4.80
N HIS A 501 -17.38 -31.86 4.72
CA HIS A 501 -18.80 -31.61 4.93
C HIS A 501 -19.43 -31.17 3.62
N ALA A 502 -20.51 -31.84 3.22
CA ALA A 502 -21.35 -31.45 2.10
C ALA A 502 -22.78 -31.24 2.58
N ARG A 503 -23.35 -30.07 2.29
CA ARG A 503 -24.74 -29.71 2.60
C ARG A 503 -25.45 -29.34 1.31
N VAL A 504 -26.56 -30.02 1.04
CA VAL A 504 -27.41 -29.79 -0.14
C VAL A 504 -28.80 -29.45 0.36
N GLU A 505 -29.28 -28.24 0.08
CA GLU A 505 -30.56 -27.74 0.63
C GLU A 505 -31.79 -28.27 -0.11
N ASN A 506 -31.62 -28.83 -1.30
CA ASN A 506 -32.70 -29.41 -2.09
C ASN A 506 -32.31 -30.83 -2.53
N ASP A 507 -32.17 -31.07 -3.84
CA ASP A 507 -31.92 -32.40 -4.38
C ASP A 507 -30.44 -32.65 -4.66
N ALA A 508 -29.92 -33.79 -4.21
CA ALA A 508 -28.63 -34.33 -4.63
C ALA A 508 -28.85 -35.49 -5.60
N GLN A 509 -28.23 -35.44 -6.78
CA GLN A 509 -28.36 -36.46 -7.82
C GLN A 509 -26.99 -36.97 -8.26
N TRP A 510 -26.88 -38.28 -8.44
CA TRP A 510 -25.66 -38.94 -8.91
C TRP A 510 -26.02 -39.89 -10.05
N GLN A 511 -25.37 -39.73 -11.20
CA GLN A 511 -25.45 -40.66 -12.33
C GLN A 511 -24.07 -41.20 -12.63
N ILE A 512 -23.86 -42.48 -12.31
CA ILE A 512 -22.57 -43.16 -12.50
C ILE A 512 -22.79 -44.23 -13.56
N LEU A 513 -22.16 -44.07 -14.72
CA LEU A 513 -22.39 -44.93 -15.90
C LEU A 513 -21.68 -46.28 -15.82
N ARG A 514 -20.64 -46.37 -14.99
CA ARG A 514 -19.86 -47.59 -14.76
C ARG A 514 -19.89 -47.95 -13.28
N ASP A 515 -18.73 -47.98 -12.63
CA ASP A 515 -18.60 -48.53 -11.29
C ASP A 515 -18.52 -47.43 -10.22
N GLN A 516 -19.06 -47.71 -9.04
CA GLN A 516 -18.90 -46.89 -7.84
C GLN A 516 -18.24 -47.73 -6.74
N HIS A 517 -17.12 -47.24 -6.21
CA HIS A 517 -16.40 -47.89 -5.12
C HIS A 517 -16.38 -47.00 -3.88
N HIS A 518 -16.75 -47.59 -2.73
CA HIS A 518 -16.67 -46.93 -1.43
C HIS A 518 -15.76 -47.75 -0.52
N LYS A 519 -14.78 -47.08 0.10
CA LYS A 519 -13.96 -47.66 1.17
C LYS A 519 -14.05 -46.74 2.38
N ILE A 520 -14.62 -47.25 3.46
CA ILE A 520 -14.76 -46.54 4.73
C ILE A 520 -14.01 -47.38 5.76
N GLU A 521 -12.98 -46.78 6.37
CA GLU A 521 -12.08 -47.51 7.28
C GLU A 521 -12.63 -47.62 8.70
N ARG A 522 -13.62 -46.80 9.04
CA ARG A 522 -14.33 -46.81 10.32
C ARG A 522 -15.84 -46.96 10.07
N ASP A 523 -16.65 -46.13 10.71
CA ASP A 523 -18.09 -46.28 10.72
C ASP A 523 -18.76 -45.52 9.56
N GLN A 524 -19.79 -46.12 8.97
CA GLN A 524 -20.72 -45.46 8.08
C GLN A 524 -22.08 -45.38 8.78
N ILE A 525 -22.55 -44.16 9.03
CA ILE A 525 -23.87 -43.90 9.64
C ILE A 525 -24.75 -43.23 8.59
N THR A 526 -25.99 -43.70 8.44
CA THR A 526 -26.96 -43.16 7.48
C THR A 526 -28.32 -43.07 8.13
N GLU A 527 -28.87 -41.86 8.19
CA GLU A 527 -30.22 -41.59 8.65
C GLU A 527 -31.07 -41.15 7.46
N LEU A 528 -32.24 -41.79 7.29
CA LEU A 528 -33.23 -41.44 6.28
C LEU A 528 -34.54 -41.19 7.01
N THR A 529 -35.08 -39.98 6.87
CA THR A 529 -36.30 -39.55 7.60
C THR A 529 -37.59 -40.01 6.94
N ARG A 530 -37.50 -40.54 5.70
CA ARG A 530 -38.62 -41.09 4.93
C ARG A 530 -38.21 -42.42 4.32
N ASP A 531 -38.36 -42.56 3.01
CA ASP A 531 -38.30 -43.85 2.34
C ASP A 531 -36.93 -44.11 1.70
N ARG A 532 -36.49 -45.37 1.75
CA ARG A 532 -35.43 -45.91 0.90
C ARG A 532 -36.06 -46.83 -0.14
N HIS A 533 -35.93 -46.49 -1.42
CA HIS A 533 -36.26 -47.38 -2.52
C HIS A 533 -34.98 -47.87 -3.18
N GLU A 534 -34.81 -49.19 -3.26
CA GLU A 534 -33.64 -49.82 -3.85
C GLU A 534 -34.08 -50.92 -4.81
N ILE A 535 -33.61 -50.85 -6.05
CA ILE A 535 -33.89 -51.83 -7.09
C ILE A 535 -32.55 -52.37 -7.58
N ILE A 536 -32.31 -53.66 -7.34
CA ILE A 536 -31.11 -54.36 -7.80
C ILE A 536 -31.56 -55.40 -8.83
N GLN A 537 -31.29 -55.16 -10.10
CA GLN A 537 -31.66 -56.08 -11.19
C GLN A 537 -30.75 -57.32 -11.25
N GLY A 538 -29.50 -57.16 -10.81
CA GLY A 538 -28.50 -58.22 -10.74
C GLY A 538 -28.53 -58.96 -9.41
N GLU A 539 -27.36 -59.05 -8.78
CA GLU A 539 -27.16 -59.78 -7.53
C GLU A 539 -26.83 -58.81 -6.38
N MET A 540 -27.38 -59.06 -5.19
CA MET A 540 -26.95 -58.44 -3.95
C MET A 540 -26.20 -59.48 -3.10
N ARG A 541 -24.94 -59.19 -2.75
CA ARG A 541 -24.15 -60.00 -1.81
C ARG A 541 -23.80 -59.16 -0.60
N SER A 542 -24.08 -59.68 0.60
CA SER A 542 -23.67 -59.07 1.86
C SER A 542 -22.97 -60.09 2.74
N LYS A 543 -21.80 -59.73 3.26
CA LYS A 543 -21.02 -60.54 4.19
C LYS A 543 -20.71 -59.69 5.42
N ILE A 544 -21.25 -60.08 6.56
CA ILE A 544 -20.99 -59.43 7.84
C ILE A 544 -20.25 -60.44 8.71
N SER A 545 -19.04 -60.08 9.15
CA SER A 545 -18.24 -60.92 10.04
C SER A 545 -18.62 -60.76 11.52
N GLY A 546 -19.19 -59.61 11.88
CA GLY A 546 -19.75 -59.35 13.20
C GLY A 546 -21.25 -59.66 13.28
N ASP A 547 -21.91 -59.05 14.26
CA ASP A 547 -23.35 -59.23 14.48
C ASP A 547 -24.18 -58.43 13.47
N VAL A 548 -25.36 -58.95 13.13
CA VAL A 548 -26.41 -58.21 12.42
C VAL A 548 -27.62 -58.10 13.35
N SER A 549 -28.12 -56.88 13.56
CA SER A 549 -29.34 -56.58 14.32
C SER A 549 -30.33 -55.90 13.37
N LEU A 550 -31.57 -56.40 13.31
CA LEU A 550 -32.63 -55.85 12.46
C LEU A 550 -33.90 -55.66 13.30
N GLU A 551 -34.29 -54.40 13.49
CA GLU A 551 -35.52 -54.01 14.17
C GLU A 551 -36.49 -53.39 13.16
N ILE A 552 -37.74 -53.85 13.14
CA ILE A 552 -38.77 -53.39 12.20
C ILE A 552 -40.02 -53.03 13.00
N GLY A 553 -40.32 -51.74 13.09
CA GLY A 553 -41.42 -51.23 13.92
C GLY A 553 -42.83 -51.56 13.39
N ALA A 554 -42.96 -51.99 12.14
CA ALA A 554 -44.23 -52.36 11.52
C ALA A 554 -44.19 -53.80 10.98
N SER A 555 -44.00 -53.98 9.68
CA SER A 555 -44.04 -55.30 9.05
C SER A 555 -42.82 -55.58 8.18
N LEU A 556 -42.29 -56.80 8.25
CA LEU A 556 -41.33 -57.34 7.29
C LEU A 556 -42.08 -58.23 6.29
N GLN A 557 -41.99 -57.93 5.00
CA GLN A 557 -42.49 -58.79 3.94
C GLN A 557 -41.34 -59.23 3.06
N GLN A 558 -41.17 -60.53 2.87
CA GLN A 558 -40.16 -61.11 1.99
C GLN A 558 -40.83 -62.04 0.99
N LYS A 559 -40.66 -61.76 -0.30
CA LYS A 559 -41.10 -62.63 -1.39
C LYS A 559 -39.86 -63.22 -2.07
N ILE A 560 -39.67 -64.53 -1.95
CA ILE A 560 -38.53 -65.24 -2.52
C ILE A 560 -39.01 -66.12 -3.69
N GLY A 561 -38.43 -65.95 -4.88
CA GLY A 561 -38.88 -66.65 -6.09
C GLY A 561 -38.44 -68.11 -6.21
N LYS A 562 -37.41 -68.55 -5.48
CA LYS A 562 -36.88 -69.93 -5.54
C LYS A 562 -36.72 -70.57 -4.16
N SER A 563 -35.76 -70.13 -3.36
CA SER A 563 -35.42 -70.75 -2.08
C SER A 563 -35.00 -69.72 -1.03
N HIS A 564 -35.61 -69.77 0.15
CA HIS A 564 -35.15 -69.07 1.35
C HIS A 564 -34.37 -70.07 2.22
N ILE A 565 -33.05 -69.90 2.32
CA ILE A 565 -32.17 -70.80 3.08
C ILE A 565 -31.61 -70.04 4.26
N VAL A 566 -31.95 -70.47 5.48
CA VAL A 566 -31.41 -69.92 6.73
C VAL A 566 -30.63 -71.03 7.45
N LYS A 567 -29.36 -70.79 7.76
CA LYS A 567 -28.51 -71.73 8.50
C LYS A 567 -27.82 -70.99 9.64
N ALA A 568 -28.05 -71.46 10.86
CA ALA A 568 -27.31 -71.04 12.05
C ALA A 568 -26.54 -72.22 12.63
N SER A 569 -25.38 -71.96 13.26
CA SER A 569 -24.58 -73.02 13.90
C SER A 569 -25.16 -73.46 15.25
N LYS A 570 -25.85 -72.56 15.96
CA LYS A 570 -26.41 -72.80 17.30
C LYS A 570 -27.93 -72.85 17.31
N GLU A 571 -28.60 -71.78 16.85
CA GLU A 571 -30.05 -71.63 17.06
C GLU A 571 -30.70 -70.80 15.94
N ILE A 572 -31.92 -71.17 15.54
CA ILE A 572 -32.88 -70.31 14.83
C ILE A 572 -34.14 -70.27 15.71
N HIS A 573 -34.51 -69.08 16.19
CA HIS A 573 -35.65 -68.88 17.10
C HIS A 573 -36.72 -68.01 16.44
N TYR A 574 -37.92 -68.55 16.27
CA TYR A 574 -39.11 -67.79 15.88
C TYR A 574 -40.03 -67.64 17.08
N SER A 575 -40.23 -66.41 17.56
CA SER A 575 -41.14 -66.07 18.67
C SER A 575 -42.20 -65.09 18.20
N ALA A 576 -43.46 -65.35 18.51
CA ALA A 576 -44.60 -64.48 18.21
C ALA A 576 -45.54 -64.43 19.42
N GLY A 577 -46.04 -63.24 19.75
CA GLY A 577 -46.91 -63.04 20.94
C GLY A 577 -48.27 -63.74 20.87
N SER A 578 -48.73 -64.15 19.68
CA SER A 578 -50.02 -64.81 19.50
C SER A 578 -49.94 -66.10 18.68
N LYS A 579 -49.43 -66.03 17.44
CA LYS A 579 -49.48 -67.14 16.48
C LYS A 579 -48.24 -67.19 15.61
N VAL A 580 -47.65 -68.38 15.51
CA VAL A 580 -46.74 -68.75 14.42
C VAL A 580 -47.52 -69.66 13.47
N VAL A 581 -47.54 -69.33 12.17
CA VAL A 581 -48.11 -70.18 11.12
C VAL A 581 -46.98 -70.60 10.19
N ILE A 582 -46.79 -71.91 10.05
CA ILE A 582 -45.91 -72.48 9.04
C ILE A 582 -46.83 -73.25 8.09
N ASP A 583 -47.01 -72.69 6.90
CA ASP A 583 -47.81 -73.28 5.83
C ASP A 583 -46.88 -73.71 4.70
N ALA A 584 -47.08 -74.93 4.20
CA ALA A 584 -46.29 -75.50 3.12
C ALA A 584 -47.24 -76.14 2.11
N GLY A 585 -47.09 -75.80 0.82
CA GLY A 585 -48.05 -76.22 -0.21
C GLY A 585 -48.11 -77.73 -0.46
N THR A 586 -46.98 -78.44 -0.37
CA THR A 586 -46.91 -79.87 -0.65
C THR A 586 -46.38 -80.70 0.51
N GLU A 587 -45.37 -80.22 1.23
CA GLU A 587 -44.77 -80.99 2.32
C GLU A 587 -44.14 -80.06 3.35
N LEU A 588 -44.42 -80.31 4.62
CA LEU A 588 -43.70 -79.74 5.77
C LEU A 588 -42.94 -80.86 6.46
N THR A 589 -41.61 -80.76 6.53
CA THR A 589 -40.77 -81.74 7.22
C THR A 589 -39.97 -81.07 8.34
N LEU A 590 -40.12 -81.58 9.56
CA LEU A 590 -39.30 -81.23 10.72
C LEU A 590 -38.34 -82.39 11.00
N LYS A 591 -37.03 -82.13 11.01
CA LYS A 591 -35.98 -83.12 11.25
C LYS A 591 -35.09 -82.69 12.41
N ALA A 592 -34.83 -83.61 13.35
CA ALA A 592 -33.90 -83.39 14.46
C ALA A 592 -33.28 -84.72 14.92
N GLY A 593 -31.96 -84.76 15.15
CA GLY A 593 -31.27 -85.93 15.72
C GLY A 593 -31.47 -87.25 14.95
N GLY A 594 -31.65 -87.20 13.62
CA GLY A 594 -31.95 -88.37 12.79
C GLY A 594 -33.43 -88.84 12.82
N LYS A 595 -34.30 -88.14 13.56
CA LYS A 595 -35.75 -88.34 13.57
C LYS A 595 -36.46 -87.28 12.72
N PHE A 596 -37.65 -87.60 12.22
CA PHE A 596 -38.48 -86.69 11.45
C PHE A 596 -39.98 -86.77 11.78
N ILE A 597 -40.66 -85.66 11.51
CA ILE A 597 -42.12 -85.52 11.35
C ILE A 597 -42.35 -84.91 9.97
N THR A 598 -43.16 -85.54 9.13
CA THR A 598 -43.50 -85.05 7.80
C THR A 598 -45.01 -84.94 7.67
N LEU A 599 -45.48 -83.79 7.21
CA LEU A 599 -46.87 -83.52 6.86
C LEU A 599 -46.94 -83.35 5.35
N ASN A 600 -47.80 -84.13 4.69
CA ASN A 600 -48.07 -84.04 3.26
C ASN A 600 -49.56 -84.36 3.00
N PRO A 601 -50.06 -84.33 1.75
CA PRO A 601 -51.47 -84.58 1.46
C PRO A 601 -51.99 -85.95 1.91
N SER A 602 -51.10 -86.92 2.14
CA SER A 602 -51.43 -88.29 2.57
C SER A 602 -51.51 -88.45 4.09
N GLY A 603 -51.01 -87.50 4.88
CA GLY A 603 -51.14 -87.51 6.35
C GLY A 603 -49.87 -87.07 7.10
N ILE A 604 -49.83 -87.39 8.39
CA ILE A 604 -48.71 -87.13 9.30
C ILE A 604 -47.88 -88.41 9.45
N TYR A 605 -46.61 -88.36 9.04
CA TYR A 605 -45.67 -89.47 9.12
C TYR A 605 -44.54 -89.18 10.11
N MET A 606 -44.16 -90.16 10.91
CA MET A 606 -43.16 -90.00 11.96
C MET A 606 -42.19 -91.18 11.99
N SER A 607 -40.92 -90.91 12.23
CA SER A 607 -39.84 -91.92 12.33
C SER A 607 -39.73 -92.65 13.69
N ALA A 608 -40.54 -92.25 14.67
CA ALA A 608 -40.60 -92.79 16.03
C ALA A 608 -41.96 -92.50 16.67
N GLY A 609 -42.31 -93.20 17.75
CA GLY A 609 -43.55 -92.99 18.49
C GLY A 609 -43.62 -91.62 19.19
N VAL A 610 -44.85 -91.12 19.40
CA VAL A 610 -45.13 -89.86 20.10
C VAL A 610 -45.18 -90.10 21.61
N HIS A 611 -44.44 -89.30 22.39
CA HIS A 611 -44.58 -89.27 23.85
C HIS A 611 -45.58 -88.16 24.25
N ILE A 612 -46.66 -88.53 24.95
CA ILE A 612 -47.70 -87.60 25.41
C ILE A 612 -47.57 -87.41 26.94
N GLY A 613 -47.29 -86.18 27.40
CA GLY A 613 -47.50 -85.77 28.80
C GLY A 613 -46.29 -85.61 29.74
N SER A 614 -45.03 -85.77 29.30
CA SER A 614 -43.86 -85.72 30.21
C SER A 614 -42.59 -85.00 29.70
N GLY A 615 -42.72 -84.08 28.73
CA GLY A 615 -41.59 -83.34 28.17
C GLY A 615 -41.42 -81.93 28.76
N SER A 616 -40.18 -81.44 28.83
CA SER A 616 -39.84 -80.03 29.07
C SER A 616 -39.60 -79.31 27.73
N ALA A 617 -40.08 -78.07 27.61
CA ALA A 617 -39.83 -77.24 26.44
C ALA A 617 -38.39 -76.72 26.44
N GLY A 618 -37.77 -76.64 25.26
CA GLY A 618 -36.55 -75.86 25.09
C GLY A 618 -36.84 -74.36 25.23
N SER A 619 -35.92 -73.61 25.83
CA SER A 619 -35.99 -72.14 25.90
C SER A 619 -35.09 -71.55 24.83
N GLY A 620 -35.62 -70.65 24.02
CA GLY A 620 -34.82 -69.91 23.05
C GLY A 620 -34.01 -68.80 23.70
N SER A 621 -32.96 -68.34 23.01
CA SER A 621 -32.15 -67.21 23.47
C SER A 621 -32.99 -65.92 23.57
N ALA A 622 -32.69 -65.07 24.57
CA ALA A 622 -33.35 -63.77 24.74
C ALA A 622 -32.99 -62.79 23.61
N LEU A 623 -33.93 -61.92 23.25
CA LEU A 623 -33.73 -60.89 22.23
C LEU A 623 -32.76 -59.82 22.73
N SER A 624 -31.68 -59.57 21.99
CA SER A 624 -30.66 -58.57 22.31
C SER A 624 -30.39 -57.65 21.11
N ILE A 625 -31.36 -56.80 20.77
CA ILE A 625 -31.25 -55.81 19.70
C ILE A 625 -30.28 -54.69 20.14
N LYS A 626 -29.35 -54.33 19.26
CA LYS A 626 -28.50 -53.14 19.41
C LYS A 626 -29.12 -51.99 18.61
N SER A 627 -29.34 -50.85 19.26
CA SER A 627 -29.80 -49.62 18.59
C SER A 627 -28.74 -49.10 17.62
N PRO A 628 -29.12 -48.49 16.49
CA PRO A 628 -28.19 -47.76 15.64
C PRO A 628 -27.47 -46.65 16.42
N LEU A 629 -26.25 -46.33 16.01
CA LEU A 629 -25.53 -45.16 16.50
C LEU A 629 -26.25 -43.89 16.03
N GLU A 630 -26.25 -42.85 16.87
CA GLU A 630 -26.82 -41.55 16.49
C GLU A 630 -26.04 -40.91 15.34
N ALA A 631 -26.75 -40.37 14.36
CA ALA A 631 -26.14 -39.62 13.27
C ALA A 631 -25.53 -38.31 13.79
N LEU A 632 -24.38 -37.94 13.24
CA LEU A 632 -23.74 -36.67 13.52
C LEU A 632 -24.64 -35.53 13.02
N LYS A 633 -25.04 -34.64 13.94
CA LYS A 633 -25.72 -33.40 13.58
C LYS A 633 -24.68 -32.42 13.03
N LEU A 634 -24.83 -32.05 11.76
CA LEU A 634 -24.08 -30.92 11.21
C LEU A 634 -24.42 -29.68 12.02
N ALA A 635 -23.40 -28.92 12.43
CA ALA A 635 -23.61 -27.63 13.07
C ALA A 635 -24.39 -26.74 12.09
N VAL A 636 -25.57 -26.28 12.51
CA VAL A 636 -26.32 -25.29 11.75
C VAL A 636 -25.60 -23.96 11.96
N PRO A 637 -25.06 -23.31 10.91
CA PRO A 637 -24.55 -21.95 11.07
C PRO A 637 -25.68 -21.09 11.64
N PRO A 638 -25.39 -20.20 12.60
CA PRO A 638 -26.43 -19.37 13.20
C PRO A 638 -27.22 -18.67 12.10
N PRO A 639 -28.57 -18.63 12.19
CA PRO A 639 -29.36 -17.88 11.22
C PRO A 639 -28.89 -16.42 11.22
N LEU A 640 -28.89 -15.81 10.03
CA LEU A 640 -28.67 -14.38 9.93
C LEU A 640 -29.68 -13.69 10.86
N THR A 641 -29.20 -12.75 11.66
CA THR A 641 -30.09 -12.02 12.55
C THR A 641 -31.00 -11.10 11.74
N PRO A 642 -32.15 -10.67 12.31
CA PRO A 642 -33.05 -9.74 11.64
C PRO A 642 -32.34 -8.48 11.12
N ALA A 643 -31.38 -7.97 11.89
CA ALA A 643 -30.53 -6.85 11.49
C ALA A 643 -29.63 -7.17 10.29
N GLN A 644 -29.05 -8.37 10.23
CA GLN A 644 -28.25 -8.81 9.07
C GLN A 644 -29.13 -8.95 7.83
N LEU A 645 -30.34 -9.50 7.96
CA LEU A 645 -31.30 -9.63 6.86
C LEU A 645 -31.80 -8.27 6.35
N GLU A 646 -32.16 -7.35 7.24
CA GLU A 646 -32.53 -5.98 6.88
C GLU A 646 -31.37 -5.24 6.19
N THR A 647 -30.13 -5.51 6.58
CA THR A 647 -28.96 -4.93 5.90
C THR A 647 -28.80 -5.46 4.47
N PHE A 648 -29.12 -6.73 4.22
CA PHE A 648 -29.07 -7.30 2.87
C PHE A 648 -30.17 -6.77 1.96
N GLU A 649 -31.32 -6.37 2.54
CA GLU A 649 -32.45 -5.81 1.80
C GLU A 649 -32.43 -4.28 1.71
N ALA A 650 -31.59 -3.60 2.49
CA ALA A 650 -31.45 -2.15 2.51
C ALA A 650 -30.41 -1.61 1.52
N GLU A 651 -30.72 -0.49 0.85
CA GLU A 651 -29.75 0.32 0.08
C GLU A 651 -28.82 1.15 1.00
N ALA A 652 -28.36 0.59 2.13
CA ALA A 652 -27.59 1.31 3.14
C ALA A 652 -26.20 0.66 3.40
N PRO A 653 -25.13 1.45 3.64
CA PRO A 653 -23.75 0.97 3.62
C PRO A 653 -23.25 0.26 4.90
N TYR A 654 -24.11 -0.12 5.85
CA TYR A 654 -23.66 -0.78 7.10
C TYR A 654 -24.74 -1.65 7.77
N CYS A 655 -24.29 -2.63 8.55
CA CYS A 655 -25.14 -3.56 9.30
C CYS A 655 -25.39 -3.08 10.74
N GLU A 656 -26.65 -3.05 11.19
CA GLU A 656 -27.04 -2.65 12.56
C GLU A 656 -26.39 -3.52 13.66
N GLU A 657 -26.04 -4.78 13.38
CA GLU A 657 -25.32 -5.62 14.35
C GLU A 657 -23.89 -5.16 14.59
N CYS A 658 -23.23 -4.64 13.54
CA CYS A 658 -21.90 -4.06 13.67
C CYS A 658 -21.95 -2.79 14.52
N GLU A 659 -23.06 -2.06 14.48
CA GLU A 659 -23.29 -0.90 15.34
C GLU A 659 -23.48 -1.30 16.81
N LYS A 660 -24.26 -2.36 17.07
CA LYS A 660 -24.45 -2.90 18.43
C LYS A 660 -23.18 -3.47 19.05
N CYS A 661 -22.23 -3.96 18.23
CA CYS A 661 -20.92 -4.40 18.73
C CYS A 661 -20.02 -3.24 19.20
N LYS A 662 -20.19 -1.99 18.71
CA LYS A 662 -19.43 -0.83 19.23
C LYS A 662 -19.70 -0.57 20.71
N ASP A 663 -20.89 -0.89 21.17
CA ASP A 663 -21.32 -0.71 22.57
C ASP A 663 -21.26 -2.02 23.38
N GLY A 664 -20.54 -3.04 22.91
CA GLY A 664 -20.35 -4.30 23.63
C GLY A 664 -21.57 -5.23 23.68
N GLY A 665 -22.55 -5.04 22.79
CA GLY A 665 -23.81 -5.79 22.77
C GLY A 665 -23.76 -7.19 22.16
N CYS A 666 -22.62 -7.63 21.59
CA CYS A 666 -22.51 -8.96 21.00
C CYS A 666 -22.01 -10.00 22.02
N GLY A 667 -22.93 -10.86 22.47
CA GLY A 667 -22.64 -11.98 23.35
C GLY A 667 -22.02 -13.15 22.60
N PHE A 668 -20.69 -13.23 22.58
CA PHE A 668 -20.01 -14.50 22.34
C PHE A 668 -20.21 -15.36 23.58
N GLY A 669 -21.01 -16.42 23.47
CA GLY A 669 -21.33 -17.30 24.58
C GLY A 669 -20.08 -17.97 25.14
N ASP A 670 -19.70 -17.60 26.37
CA ASP A 670 -18.82 -18.40 27.21
C ASP A 670 -19.53 -19.72 27.53
N GLY A 671 -18.89 -20.83 27.14
CA GLY A 671 -19.33 -22.18 27.46
C GLY A 671 -19.31 -22.41 28.97
N GLY A 672 -20.48 -22.32 29.60
CA GLY A 672 -20.69 -22.68 31.00
C GLY A 672 -20.61 -24.19 31.20
N GLY A 673 -19.49 -24.67 31.73
CA GLY A 673 -19.39 -25.96 32.40
C GLY A 673 -19.52 -25.77 33.92
N SER A 674 -20.70 -26.07 34.48
CA SER A 674 -20.89 -26.19 35.93
C SER A 674 -21.39 -27.59 36.28
N GLY A 675 -20.63 -28.24 37.17
CA GLY A 675 -20.91 -29.56 37.70
C GLY A 675 -20.03 -29.81 38.92
N GLY A 676 -20.28 -29.05 39.99
CA GLY A 676 -19.64 -29.26 41.29
C GLY A 676 -20.34 -30.38 42.07
N GLY A 677 -19.55 -31.30 42.60
CA GLY A 677 -19.96 -32.34 43.56
C GLY A 677 -18.79 -32.69 44.48
N SER A 678 -18.93 -32.30 45.74
CA SER A 678 -17.97 -32.28 46.85
C SER A 678 -17.40 -33.64 47.30
N GLY A 679 -16.16 -33.64 47.79
CA GLY A 679 -15.59 -34.73 48.58
C GLY A 679 -14.17 -34.46 49.07
N SER A 680 -14.04 -33.71 50.16
CA SER A 680 -12.81 -33.47 50.90
C SER A 680 -12.28 -34.75 51.55
N GLY A 681 -11.02 -35.10 51.29
CA GLY A 681 -10.27 -36.19 51.92
C GLY A 681 -8.87 -35.73 52.26
N GLY A 682 -8.48 -35.89 53.53
CA GLY A 682 -7.33 -35.22 54.13
C GLY A 682 -5.96 -35.75 53.74
N SER A 683 -4.98 -34.92 54.04
CA SER A 683 -3.56 -35.21 54.11
C SER A 683 -3.23 -36.28 55.16
N GLY A 684 -2.27 -37.16 54.84
CA GLY A 684 -1.70 -38.12 55.79
C GLY A 684 -0.71 -39.11 55.18
N GLY A 685 0.57 -38.71 55.13
CA GLY A 685 1.76 -39.50 55.47
C GLY A 685 2.03 -40.93 54.94
N SER A 686 3.28 -41.08 54.46
CA SER A 686 4.20 -42.24 54.59
C SER A 686 3.93 -43.52 53.80
N GLY A 687 4.96 -43.92 53.02
CA GLY A 687 5.08 -45.19 52.32
C GLY A 687 5.94 -45.05 51.08
#